data_AF-L2FT06-F1
#
_entry.id   AF-L2FT06-F1
#
_cell.length_a   1.000
_cell.length_b   1.000
_cell.length_c   1.000
_cell.angle_alpha   90.00
_cell.angle_beta   90.00
_cell.angle_gamma   90.00
#
_symmetry.space_group_name_H-M   'P 1'
#
loop_
_entity.id
_entity.type
_entity.pdbx_description
1 polymer ?
#
loop_
_entity_poly.entity_id
_entity_poly.type
_entity_poly.pdbx_seq_one_letter_code
_entity_poly.pdbx_strand_id
1 'polypeptide(L)'
;MDDTLPRPFKCATCKKGFTRQENLKRHVNTHHKGRNAPVFPCSQCNAKFARSDLRKRHVENCHISTSASPSKTAPPPSLTPTVGDSPSTAAWLDVLLTHPPQPQGEMLEPMQQISQSYEHTSPAISSEIRCVESFFEGFHRNFPILHEASFHIVSTQVPLLNVITCIGSLYCESTVDEATRKAVFESTLSSLQQYVEQNRSRYQETWVLQTFLLLEFLGIYGGNDTSFLKAQRIHRDLIDAIRLLQMSQDSSIESLSMTSGEDSGYGEEGDEDDMQEPVSAEALNEQWQDFIRKESRKRCVYMLYLLDSQLAILCNLRPMLSSLEIKYDLPCCEDIWLARSDRDWFEKRRQRFKSFDEPDDQAYAHETPPSQGFFYEASQTLLHANRNDDSQRGPGEKHKPKKLRLLWASPFAAVILVTQLQMMARELTHASCLLERPKAQRRALSILTDKQHAQISQALKSIAELVPRSQKPVFSFFDFGRMDVLPDSHDDQTPLWHTFWILWYYTSITLSHPDSLLVSGVVESNLPLAIATAGHLATPRSKDKRDIYEDRDVFRILNDLEMALDLLNPIKSTAPPALENPFITLLGFKICLVGWRLVRLTMPAAQRSNDNSGGMMLGNSNNGRSNPSRFVLDAIMACVGTGGDDDAENAAAALAMLDRPVDLARSEVRFLEWIVANFTKRTTWPVGSWVAAVMHESLAKAREAYAAPMSE
;
A
#
# COMPACT_ATOMS: atom_id res chain seq x y z
N MET A 1 24.81 -32.79 -10.09
CA MET A 1 25.00 -33.40 -8.75
C MET A 1 24.45 -34.81 -8.83
N ASP A 2 25.27 -35.76 -8.42
CA ASP A 2 25.10 -37.20 -8.48
C ASP A 2 23.79 -37.67 -7.80
N ASP A 3 22.92 -38.35 -8.55
CA ASP A 3 21.58 -38.80 -8.13
C ASP A 3 21.59 -40.26 -7.62
N THR A 4 22.74 -40.71 -7.10
CA THR A 4 22.98 -42.12 -6.70
C THR A 4 22.83 -42.39 -5.21
N LEU A 5 22.34 -41.44 -4.41
CA LEU A 5 21.97 -41.72 -3.02
C LEU A 5 20.56 -42.34 -2.96
N PRO A 6 20.41 -43.61 -2.53
CA PRO A 6 19.10 -44.21 -2.36
C PRO A 6 18.29 -43.37 -1.36
N ARG A 7 17.10 -42.94 -1.77
CA ARG A 7 16.11 -42.24 -0.93
C ARG A 7 14.94 -43.19 -0.64
N PRO A 8 15.15 -44.22 0.20
CA PRO A 8 14.16 -45.28 0.40
C PRO A 8 12.91 -44.78 1.13
N PHE A 9 12.99 -43.64 1.84
CA PHE A 9 11.89 -43.11 2.64
C PHE A 9 11.10 -42.07 1.85
N LYS A 10 10.01 -42.50 1.20
CA LYS A 10 9.14 -41.62 0.40
C LYS A 10 7.90 -41.20 1.19
N CYS A 11 7.48 -39.95 1.02
CA CYS A 11 6.23 -39.48 1.59
C CYS A 11 5.03 -40.07 0.88
N ALA A 12 4.10 -40.68 1.62
CA ALA A 12 2.88 -41.25 1.04
C ALA A 12 1.99 -40.17 0.40
N THR A 13 2.01 -38.94 0.92
CA THR A 13 1.10 -37.86 0.51
C THR A 13 1.65 -37.04 -0.66
N CYS A 14 2.93 -36.63 -0.65
CA CYS A 14 3.52 -35.83 -1.76
C CYS A 14 4.60 -36.57 -2.57
N LYS A 15 4.85 -37.86 -2.30
CA LYS A 15 5.81 -38.73 -3.00
C LYS A 15 7.29 -38.28 -2.96
N LYS A 16 7.62 -37.22 -2.22
CA LYS A 16 9.01 -36.73 -2.04
C LYS A 16 9.87 -37.76 -1.29
N GLY A 17 11.07 -38.03 -1.81
CA GLY A 17 12.01 -39.01 -1.25
C GLY A 17 13.05 -38.38 -0.32
N PHE A 18 13.33 -39.05 0.80
CA PHE A 18 14.30 -38.66 1.82
C PHE A 18 15.32 -39.77 2.05
N THR A 19 16.56 -39.36 2.37
CA THR A 19 17.68 -40.28 2.66
C THR A 19 17.58 -40.95 4.03
N ARG A 20 16.77 -40.41 4.95
CA ARG A 20 16.59 -40.93 6.32
C ARG A 20 15.12 -40.91 6.72
N GLN A 21 14.70 -41.91 7.50
CA GLN A 21 13.32 -42.03 7.99
C GLN A 21 12.92 -40.86 8.91
N GLU A 22 13.87 -40.32 9.69
CA GLU A 22 13.64 -39.15 10.54
C GLU A 22 13.25 -37.91 9.71
N ASN A 23 13.91 -37.70 8.57
CA ASN A 23 13.61 -36.59 7.67
C ASN A 23 12.23 -36.76 7.01
N LEU A 24 11.85 -37.99 6.67
CA LEU A 24 10.50 -38.30 6.21
C LEU A 24 9.46 -38.03 7.30
N LYS A 25 9.67 -38.50 8.54
CA LYS A 25 8.77 -38.24 9.68
C LYS A 25 8.62 -36.75 9.96
N ARG A 26 9.73 -36.02 9.94
CA ARG A 26 9.77 -34.56 10.09
C ARG A 26 8.99 -33.87 8.98
N HIS A 27 9.24 -34.25 7.73
CA HIS A 27 8.51 -33.74 6.57
C HIS A 27 7.01 -34.01 6.69
N VAL A 28 6.59 -35.21 7.08
CA VAL A 28 5.16 -35.52 7.29
C VAL A 28 4.56 -34.66 8.42
N ASN A 29 5.26 -34.50 9.53
CA ASN A 29 4.77 -33.68 10.64
C ASN A 29 4.69 -32.18 10.30
N THR A 30 5.64 -31.62 9.54
CA THR A 30 5.66 -30.19 9.22
C THR A 30 4.86 -29.84 7.97
N HIS A 31 4.83 -30.73 6.97
CA HIS A 31 4.25 -30.47 5.65
C HIS A 31 2.86 -31.09 5.46
N HIS A 32 2.52 -32.13 6.23
CA HIS A 32 1.22 -32.80 6.11
C HIS A 32 0.37 -32.70 7.38
N LYS A 33 0.98 -32.53 8.57
CA LYS A 33 0.26 -32.34 9.83
C LYS A 33 0.27 -30.89 10.35
N GLY A 34 0.53 -29.91 9.48
CA GLY A 34 0.89 -28.51 9.78
C GLY A 34 -0.04 -27.66 10.68
N ARG A 35 -0.98 -28.26 11.41
CA ARG A 35 -1.81 -27.63 12.46
C ARG A 35 -1.73 -28.32 13.84
N ASN A 36 -1.30 -29.59 13.94
CA ASN A 36 -1.36 -30.39 15.19
C ASN A 36 0.01 -30.85 15.73
N ALA A 37 1.11 -30.19 15.34
CA ALA A 37 2.44 -30.52 15.88
C ALA A 37 2.68 -29.77 17.20
N PRO A 38 3.20 -30.42 18.26
CA PRO A 38 3.52 -29.73 19.50
C PRO A 38 4.54 -28.62 19.24
N VAL A 39 4.11 -27.39 19.52
CA VAL A 39 4.94 -26.20 19.44
C VAL A 39 5.88 -26.14 20.64
N PHE A 40 7.12 -25.76 20.38
CA PHE A 40 8.14 -25.51 21.37
C PHE A 40 8.19 -23.99 21.62
N PRO A 41 7.54 -23.47 22.69
CA PRO A 41 7.59 -22.04 23.00
C PRO A 41 8.99 -21.63 23.46
N CYS A 42 9.42 -20.42 23.09
CA CYS A 42 10.60 -19.79 23.65
C CYS A 42 10.33 -19.43 25.13
N SER A 43 11.33 -19.60 25.99
CA SER A 43 11.22 -19.23 27.41
C SER A 43 11.46 -17.75 27.67
N GLN A 44 11.86 -16.98 26.67
CA GLN A 44 12.30 -15.58 26.79
C GLN A 44 11.51 -14.61 25.90
N CYS A 45 10.66 -15.10 24.99
CA CYS A 45 9.70 -14.28 24.24
C CYS A 45 8.49 -15.11 23.80
N ASN A 46 7.52 -14.48 23.14
CA ASN A 46 6.26 -15.13 22.73
C ASN A 46 6.38 -15.97 21.44
N ALA A 47 7.60 -16.17 20.90
CA ALA A 47 7.79 -16.96 19.70
C ALA A 47 7.61 -18.46 19.98
N LYS A 48 6.88 -19.15 19.10
CA LYS A 48 6.64 -20.60 19.15
C LYS A 48 7.29 -21.28 17.95
N PHE A 49 7.80 -22.50 18.11
CA PHE A 49 8.53 -23.20 17.04
C PHE A 49 7.97 -24.58 16.81
N ALA A 50 7.78 -24.99 15.56
CA ALA A 50 7.34 -26.35 15.23
C ALA A 50 8.35 -27.44 15.65
N ARG A 51 9.58 -27.07 16.01
CA ARG A 51 10.66 -27.99 16.38
C ARG A 51 11.59 -27.40 17.44
N SER A 52 12.06 -28.24 18.36
CA SER A 52 12.97 -27.82 19.45
C SER A 52 14.29 -27.24 18.96
N ASP A 53 14.83 -27.68 17.83
CA ASP A 53 16.09 -27.16 17.28
C ASP A 53 15.92 -25.76 16.69
N LEU A 54 14.76 -25.47 16.09
CA LEU A 54 14.42 -24.13 15.62
C LEU A 54 14.27 -23.16 16.81
N ARG A 55 13.64 -23.60 17.91
CA ARG A 55 13.60 -22.84 19.16
C ARG A 55 14.99 -22.56 19.71
N LYS A 56 15.86 -23.58 19.78
CA LYS A 56 17.24 -23.41 20.28
C LYS A 56 18.02 -22.39 19.45
N ARG A 57 17.96 -22.50 18.12
CA ARG A 57 18.57 -21.52 17.21
C ARG A 57 17.99 -20.12 17.39
N HIS A 58 16.68 -20.01 17.58
CA HIS A 58 16.07 -18.72 17.91
C HIS A 58 16.58 -18.17 19.24
N VAL A 59 16.71 -19.00 20.29
CA VAL A 59 17.30 -18.54 21.55
C VAL A 59 18.73 -18.07 21.34
N GLU A 60 19.56 -18.82 20.63
CA GLU A 60 20.94 -18.43 20.32
C GLU A 60 21.02 -17.11 19.51
N ASN A 61 20.12 -16.91 18.55
CA ASN A 61 20.16 -15.78 17.63
C ASN A 61 19.40 -14.53 18.12
N CYS A 62 18.35 -14.70 18.93
CA CYS A 62 17.45 -13.62 19.33
C CYS A 62 17.57 -13.24 20.81
N HIS A 63 18.19 -14.11 21.62
CA HIS A 63 18.39 -13.91 23.05
C HIS A 63 19.89 -14.04 23.37
N ILE A 64 20.56 -12.91 23.61
CA ILE A 64 21.97 -12.92 23.99
C ILE A 64 22.10 -13.69 25.31
N SER A 65 22.92 -14.74 25.30
CA SER A 65 23.04 -15.68 26.42
C SER A 65 23.78 -15.04 27.60
N THR A 66 23.06 -14.34 28.48
CA THR A 66 23.49 -14.19 29.87
C THR A 66 22.87 -15.32 30.68
N SER A 67 23.71 -16.16 31.26
CA SER A 67 23.32 -17.20 32.20
C SER A 67 22.74 -16.57 33.47
N ALA A 68 21.46 -16.22 33.45
CA ALA A 68 20.67 -15.90 34.64
C ALA A 68 19.21 -16.29 34.38
N SER A 69 18.65 -17.04 35.33
CA SER A 69 17.27 -17.52 35.39
C SER A 69 16.21 -16.40 35.33
N PRO A 70 14.94 -16.71 34.98
CA PRO A 70 13.95 -15.71 34.63
C PRO A 70 13.38 -15.00 35.86
N SER A 71 13.38 -13.67 35.87
CA SER A 71 12.47 -12.88 36.70
C SER A 71 11.34 -12.33 35.83
N LYS A 72 10.13 -12.36 36.38
CA LYS A 72 8.90 -11.82 35.79
C LYS A 72 9.06 -10.33 35.48
N THR A 73 8.63 -9.94 34.27
CA THR A 73 8.14 -8.61 33.88
C THR A 73 8.71 -7.42 34.66
N ALA A 74 9.92 -7.00 34.30
CA ALA A 74 10.30 -5.60 34.48
C ALA A 74 9.75 -4.80 33.29
N PRO A 75 9.29 -3.55 33.48
CA PRO A 75 8.99 -2.66 32.36
C PRO A 75 10.23 -2.55 31.45
N PRO A 76 10.05 -2.32 30.13
CA PRO A 76 11.19 -2.09 29.26
C PRO A 76 12.07 -1.00 29.88
N PRO A 77 13.41 -1.14 29.86
CA PRO A 77 14.25 -0.01 30.25
C PRO A 77 13.82 1.14 29.34
N SER A 78 13.21 2.16 29.94
CA SER A 78 12.89 3.39 29.25
C SER A 78 14.19 3.84 28.61
N LEU A 79 14.15 4.07 27.29
CA LEU A 79 15.24 4.75 26.62
C LEU A 79 15.28 6.14 27.25
N THR A 80 16.02 6.31 28.35
CA THR A 80 16.18 7.60 29.02
C THR A 80 16.91 8.49 28.02
N PRO A 81 16.23 9.45 27.39
CA PRO A 81 16.87 10.25 26.38
C PRO A 81 17.91 11.15 27.05
N THR A 82 19.08 11.24 26.44
CA THR A 82 20.11 12.18 26.86
C THR A 82 19.75 13.56 26.32
N VAL A 83 19.90 14.60 27.14
CA VAL A 83 19.52 16.02 26.85
C VAL A 83 20.19 16.60 25.58
N GLY A 84 21.06 15.84 24.90
CA GLY A 84 21.79 16.27 23.69
C GLY A 84 21.27 15.79 22.33
N ASP A 85 20.18 15.01 22.25
CA ASP A 85 19.85 14.27 21.01
C ASP A 85 19.02 15.03 19.96
N SER A 86 18.17 16.01 20.35
CA SER A 86 17.52 17.01 19.47
C SER A 86 16.65 18.01 20.28
N PRO A 87 16.29 19.19 19.73
CA PRO A 87 15.34 20.12 20.38
C PRO A 87 13.96 19.49 20.66
N SER A 88 13.45 18.67 19.73
CA SER A 88 12.17 17.96 19.89
C SER A 88 12.24 16.90 21.01
N THR A 89 13.38 16.21 21.14
CA THR A 89 13.62 15.27 22.26
C THR A 89 13.57 16.00 23.61
N ALA A 90 14.14 17.21 23.68
CA ALA A 90 14.12 18.02 24.89
C ALA A 90 12.71 18.52 25.23
N ALA A 91 11.91 18.90 24.22
CA ALA A 91 10.52 19.30 24.43
C ALA A 91 9.67 18.15 24.99
N TRP A 92 9.77 16.93 24.43
CA TRP A 92 9.04 15.78 24.94
C TRP A 92 9.49 15.35 26.34
N LEU A 93 10.78 15.47 26.63
CA LEU A 93 11.30 15.25 27.98
C LEU A 93 10.66 16.20 29.00
N ASP A 94 10.53 17.48 28.66
CA ASP A 94 9.92 18.48 29.53
C ASP A 94 8.43 18.16 29.79
N VAL A 95 7.69 17.76 28.75
CA VAL A 95 6.29 17.30 28.88
C VAL A 95 6.17 16.09 29.80
N LEU A 96 7.04 15.09 29.63
CA LEU A 96 7.01 13.87 30.44
C LEU A 96 7.43 14.11 31.90
N LEU A 97 8.28 15.11 32.15
CA LEU A 97 8.70 15.51 33.51
C LEU A 97 7.66 16.36 34.22
N THR A 98 6.92 17.20 33.49
CA THR A 98 5.87 18.08 34.04
C THR A 98 4.54 17.35 34.28
N HIS A 99 4.25 16.30 33.51
CA HIS A 99 3.05 15.47 33.65
C HIS A 99 3.43 13.98 33.83
N PRO A 100 3.77 13.53 35.05
CA PRO A 100 4.10 12.12 35.28
C PRO A 100 2.87 11.22 35.05
N PRO A 101 3.06 9.98 34.56
CA PRO A 101 1.95 9.05 34.32
C PRO A 101 1.20 8.77 35.64
N GLN A 102 -0.10 9.07 35.66
CA GLN A 102 -0.97 8.78 36.80
C GLN A 102 -1.08 7.25 37.00
N PRO A 103 -1.16 6.77 38.26
CA PRO A 103 -1.33 5.35 38.55
C PRO A 103 -2.64 4.81 37.96
N GLN A 104 -2.57 3.60 37.42
CA GLN A 104 -3.64 2.87 36.72
C GLN A 104 -4.95 2.88 37.53
N GLY A 105 -5.96 3.62 37.07
CA GLY A 105 -7.27 3.67 37.73
C GLY A 105 -8.21 4.80 37.29
N GLU A 106 -7.70 5.89 36.72
CA GLU A 106 -8.53 6.94 36.11
C GLU A 106 -8.55 6.80 34.58
N MET A 107 -9.73 6.93 33.97
CA MET A 107 -9.89 6.97 32.51
C MET A 107 -9.00 8.10 31.94
N LEU A 108 -7.92 7.72 31.27
CA LEU A 108 -7.09 8.66 30.53
C LEU A 108 -7.92 9.23 29.37
N GLU A 109 -7.98 10.57 29.28
CA GLU A 109 -8.84 11.25 28.30
C GLU A 109 -8.46 10.90 26.84
N PRO A 110 -9.43 10.71 25.94
CA PRO A 110 -9.18 10.46 24.52
C PRO A 110 -8.40 11.58 23.84
N MET A 111 -7.77 11.28 22.70
CA MET A 111 -6.97 12.21 21.87
C MET A 111 -7.67 13.55 21.57
N GLN A 112 -9.01 13.60 21.59
CA GLN A 112 -9.83 14.78 21.31
C GLN A 112 -9.70 15.92 22.35
N GLN A 113 -8.97 15.72 23.46
CA GLN A 113 -8.74 16.74 24.49
C GLN A 113 -7.26 17.10 24.71
N ILE A 114 -6.33 16.62 23.85
CA ILE A 114 -4.89 16.90 23.99
C ILE A 114 -4.62 18.41 23.94
N SER A 115 -5.16 19.13 22.95
CA SER A 115 -5.01 20.59 22.87
C SER A 115 -5.47 21.31 24.15
N GLN A 116 -6.62 20.92 24.72
CA GLN A 116 -7.20 21.52 25.93
C GLN A 116 -6.37 21.24 27.20
N SER A 117 -5.73 20.06 27.28
CA SER A 117 -4.93 19.67 28.45
C SER A 117 -3.53 20.30 28.47
N TYR A 118 -3.06 20.85 27.34
CA TYR A 118 -1.75 21.49 27.21
C TYR A 118 -1.79 22.96 26.74
N GLU A 119 -2.96 23.61 26.75
CA GLU A 119 -3.18 25.02 26.35
C GLU A 119 -2.24 26.04 27.04
N HIS A 120 -1.68 25.70 28.20
CA HIS A 120 -0.79 26.57 28.99
C HIS A 120 0.71 26.19 28.90
N THR A 121 1.09 25.32 27.97
CA THR A 121 2.48 24.87 27.81
C THR A 121 3.35 25.85 26.99
N SER A 122 4.67 25.66 27.05
CA SER A 122 5.64 26.46 26.28
C SER A 122 5.31 26.48 24.77
N PRO A 123 5.57 27.57 24.02
CA PRO A 123 5.32 27.65 22.58
C PRO A 123 5.99 26.54 21.75
N ALA A 124 7.11 26.00 22.23
CA ALA A 124 7.74 24.83 21.66
C ALA A 124 6.77 23.64 21.72
N ILE A 125 6.38 23.23 22.93
CA ILE A 125 5.47 22.10 23.21
C ILE A 125 4.17 22.21 22.42
N SER A 126 3.56 23.39 22.34
CA SER A 126 2.35 23.60 21.55
C SER A 126 2.57 23.34 20.05
N SER A 127 3.77 23.63 19.54
CA SER A 127 4.14 23.33 18.15
C SER A 127 4.35 21.83 17.90
N GLU A 128 4.94 21.10 18.84
CA GLU A 128 5.07 19.63 18.71
C GLU A 128 3.73 18.92 18.82
N ILE A 129 2.83 19.36 19.73
CA ILE A 129 1.48 18.84 19.85
C ILE A 129 0.69 19.04 18.55
N ARG A 130 0.76 20.23 17.94
CA ARG A 130 0.14 20.49 16.64
C ARG A 130 0.66 19.56 15.56
N CYS A 131 1.95 19.23 15.57
CA CYS A 131 2.51 18.24 14.64
C CYS A 131 1.91 16.85 14.90
N VAL A 132 1.73 16.43 16.15
CA VAL A 132 1.09 15.14 16.48
C VAL A 132 -0.36 15.09 15.97
N GLU A 133 -1.14 16.15 16.17
CA GLU A 133 -2.52 16.25 15.64
C GLU A 133 -2.52 16.16 14.11
N SER A 134 -1.64 16.90 13.46
CA SER A 134 -1.48 16.91 11.99
C SER A 134 -1.03 15.55 11.44
N PHE A 135 -0.27 14.78 12.22
CA PHE A 135 0.06 13.39 11.87
C PHE A 135 -1.20 12.52 11.83
N PHE A 136 -2.09 12.64 12.81
CA PHE A 136 -3.33 11.86 12.83
C PHE A 136 -4.32 12.30 11.75
N GLU A 137 -4.47 13.61 11.54
CA GLU A 137 -5.36 14.17 10.50
C GLU A 137 -4.86 13.90 9.08
N GLY A 138 -3.53 13.95 8.88
CA GLY A 138 -2.90 13.84 7.57
C GLY A 138 -2.43 12.44 7.21
N PHE A 139 -1.40 11.97 7.91
CA PHE A 139 -0.69 10.74 7.57
C PHE A 139 -1.43 9.47 8.00
N HIS A 140 -1.89 9.42 9.26
CA HIS A 140 -2.47 8.21 9.87
C HIS A 140 -3.72 7.73 9.15
N ARG A 141 -4.58 8.66 8.68
CA ARG A 141 -5.76 8.32 7.89
C ARG A 141 -5.45 7.56 6.60
N ASN A 142 -4.23 7.67 6.08
CA ASN A 142 -3.74 6.92 4.91
C ASN A 142 -2.95 5.66 5.30
N PHE A 143 -2.31 5.66 6.47
CA PHE A 143 -1.45 4.57 6.95
C PHE A 143 -1.75 4.24 8.43
N PRO A 144 -2.88 3.56 8.70
CA PRO A 144 -3.43 3.43 10.05
C PRO A 144 -2.73 2.33 10.89
N ILE A 145 -1.45 2.53 11.23
CA ILE A 145 -0.67 1.57 12.04
C ILE A 145 -0.78 1.80 13.55
N LEU A 146 -1.26 2.97 13.97
CA LEU A 146 -1.53 3.35 15.36
C LEU A 146 -3.05 3.33 15.59
N HIS A 147 -3.49 3.07 16.82
CA HIS A 147 -4.89 3.18 17.18
C HIS A 147 -5.13 4.54 17.85
N GLU A 148 -5.92 5.40 17.21
CA GLU A 148 -6.09 6.81 17.57
C GLU A 148 -6.67 6.98 18.97
N ALA A 149 -7.76 6.27 19.28
CA ALA A 149 -8.47 6.44 20.55
C ALA A 149 -7.71 5.93 21.78
N SER A 150 -6.70 5.07 21.60
CA SER A 150 -5.85 4.56 22.70
C SER A 150 -4.47 5.21 22.74
N PHE A 151 -4.22 6.21 21.88
CA PHE A 151 -2.93 6.90 21.82
C PHE A 151 -2.89 8.01 22.87
N HIS A 152 -1.89 7.96 23.75
CA HIS A 152 -1.63 9.02 24.72
C HIS A 152 -0.15 9.43 24.69
N ILE A 153 0.11 10.74 24.65
CA ILE A 153 1.47 11.30 24.57
C ILE A 153 2.31 10.84 25.76
N VAL A 154 1.78 10.95 26.99
CA VAL A 154 2.53 10.67 28.23
C VAL A 154 2.97 9.21 28.35
N SER A 155 2.20 8.26 27.80
CA SER A 155 2.54 6.84 27.82
C SER A 155 3.39 6.40 26.62
N THR A 156 3.55 7.26 25.62
CA THR A 156 4.24 6.92 24.36
C THR A 156 5.74 7.12 24.51
N GLN A 157 6.52 6.18 23.96
CA GLN A 157 7.97 6.26 23.98
C GLN A 157 8.49 7.41 23.11
N VAL A 158 9.48 8.17 23.60
CA VAL A 158 10.04 9.35 22.92
C VAL A 158 10.49 9.07 21.48
N PRO A 159 11.15 7.95 21.13
CA PRO A 159 11.48 7.62 19.74
C PRO A 159 10.28 7.63 18.80
N LEU A 160 9.13 7.12 19.26
CA LEU A 160 7.91 7.10 18.47
C LEU A 160 7.32 8.52 18.34
N LEU A 161 7.28 9.29 19.43
CA LEU A 161 6.82 10.69 19.41
C LEU A 161 7.66 11.57 18.46
N ASN A 162 8.98 11.41 18.48
CA ASN A 162 9.91 12.12 17.62
C ASN A 162 9.59 11.92 16.13
N VAL A 163 9.32 10.68 15.73
CA VAL A 163 9.03 10.35 14.32
C VAL A 163 7.62 10.79 13.93
N ILE A 164 6.63 10.62 14.81
CA ILE A 164 5.27 11.16 14.65
C ILE A 164 5.33 12.67 14.41
N THR A 165 6.09 13.40 15.25
CA THR A 165 6.29 14.85 15.14
C THR A 165 6.94 15.23 13.81
N CYS A 166 7.99 14.51 13.39
CA CYS A 166 8.66 14.76 12.12
C CYS A 166 7.74 14.58 10.92
N ILE A 167 6.92 13.52 10.91
CA ILE A 167 5.95 13.31 9.83
C ILE A 167 4.84 14.35 9.90
N GLY A 168 4.30 14.63 11.09
CA GLY A 168 3.29 15.64 11.32
C GLY A 168 3.68 17.03 10.86
N SER A 169 4.96 17.40 11.03
CA SER A 169 5.51 18.68 10.55
C SER A 169 5.42 18.89 9.03
N LEU A 170 5.18 17.82 8.24
CA LEU A 170 4.95 17.91 6.79
C LEU A 170 3.52 18.34 6.43
N TYR A 171 2.59 18.30 7.38
CA TYR A 171 1.16 18.58 7.19
C TYR A 171 0.71 19.88 7.86
N CYS A 172 1.58 20.56 8.60
CA CYS A 172 1.27 21.83 9.24
C CYS A 172 2.43 22.83 9.14
N GLU A 173 2.14 24.11 9.35
CA GLU A 173 3.18 25.12 9.57
C GLU A 173 3.96 24.78 10.84
N SER A 174 5.23 24.44 10.67
CA SER A 174 6.11 23.95 11.73
C SER A 174 7.47 24.64 11.66
N THR A 175 8.10 24.80 12.84
CA THR A 175 9.49 25.25 12.97
C THR A 175 10.49 24.14 12.62
N VAL A 176 10.01 22.90 12.47
CA VAL A 176 10.84 21.74 12.12
C VAL A 176 11.24 21.82 10.65
N ASP A 177 12.47 22.24 10.40
CA ASP A 177 13.05 22.27 9.07
C ASP A 177 13.58 20.88 8.63
N GLU A 178 14.04 20.78 7.38
CA GLU A 178 14.58 19.54 6.82
C GLU A 178 15.82 19.04 7.59
N ALA A 179 16.68 19.97 8.03
CA ALA A 179 17.87 19.65 8.82
C ALA A 179 17.50 19.02 10.18
N THR A 180 16.49 19.56 10.85
CA THR A 180 15.97 19.03 12.11
C THR A 180 15.34 17.66 11.91
N ARG A 181 14.50 17.46 10.88
CA ARG A 181 13.95 16.14 10.55
C ARG A 181 15.04 15.10 10.33
N LYS A 182 16.11 15.47 9.61
CA LYS A 182 17.27 14.60 9.37
C LYS A 182 17.99 14.26 10.66
N ALA A 183 18.26 15.24 11.53
CA ALA A 183 18.92 15.01 12.82
C ALA A 183 18.09 14.06 13.71
N VAL A 184 16.77 14.30 13.80
CA VAL A 184 15.85 13.43 14.57
C VAL A 184 15.79 12.03 13.98
N PHE A 185 15.75 11.88 12.65
CA PHE A 185 15.81 10.58 11.98
C PHE A 185 17.09 9.82 12.37
N GLU A 186 18.25 10.48 12.35
CA GLU A 186 19.53 9.83 12.65
C GLU A 186 19.67 9.45 14.12
N SER A 187 19.33 10.34 15.05
CA SER A 187 19.42 10.07 16.48
C SER A 187 18.42 8.99 16.91
N THR A 188 17.18 9.07 16.42
CA THR A 188 16.13 8.07 16.72
C THR A 188 16.50 6.70 16.17
N LEU A 189 16.98 6.62 14.92
CA LEU A 189 17.41 5.36 14.33
C LEU A 189 18.56 4.73 15.13
N SER A 190 19.57 5.51 15.50
CA SER A 190 20.71 5.02 16.28
C SER A 190 20.27 4.49 17.65
N SER A 191 19.41 5.23 18.35
CA SER A 191 18.85 4.82 19.65
C SER A 191 18.05 3.52 19.55
N LEU A 192 17.19 3.42 18.53
CA LEU A 192 16.34 2.25 18.33
C LEU A 192 17.14 1.02 17.89
N GLN A 193 18.18 1.19 17.05
CA GLN A 193 19.10 0.12 16.68
C GLN A 193 19.83 -0.43 17.91
N GLN A 194 20.39 0.45 18.74
CA GLN A 194 21.02 0.03 19.99
C GLN A 194 20.04 -0.71 20.92
N TYR A 195 18.79 -0.24 20.97
CA TYR A 195 17.73 -0.90 21.74
C TYR A 195 17.48 -2.33 21.27
N VAL A 196 17.31 -2.57 19.97
CA VAL A 196 17.04 -3.94 19.46
C VAL A 196 18.28 -4.83 19.36
N GLU A 197 19.48 -4.25 19.25
CA GLU A 197 20.74 -5.00 19.26
C GLU A 197 20.99 -5.68 20.61
N GLN A 198 20.62 -5.04 21.73
CA GLN A 198 20.72 -5.63 23.06
C GLN A 198 19.83 -6.88 23.22
N ASN A 199 18.66 -6.87 22.58
CA ASN A 199 17.72 -7.98 22.62
C ASN A 199 16.80 -7.94 21.40
N ARG A 200 17.04 -8.84 20.43
CA ARG A 200 16.25 -8.86 19.19
C ARG A 200 14.79 -9.21 19.41
N SER A 201 14.40 -9.81 20.53
CA SER A 201 12.97 -10.03 20.82
C SER A 201 12.17 -8.73 20.99
N ARG A 202 12.85 -7.59 21.22
CA ARG A 202 12.24 -6.25 21.29
C ARG A 202 11.51 -5.84 20.02
N TYR A 203 11.83 -6.44 18.86
CA TYR A 203 11.03 -6.26 17.64
C TYR A 203 9.57 -6.71 17.79
N GLN A 204 9.21 -7.54 18.79
CA GLN A 204 7.81 -7.93 19.07
C GLN A 204 7.00 -6.82 19.75
N GLU A 205 7.67 -5.78 20.26
CA GLU A 205 7.02 -4.62 20.84
C GLU A 205 6.41 -3.76 19.73
N THR A 206 5.12 -3.49 19.82
CA THR A 206 4.36 -2.82 18.75
C THR A 206 4.92 -1.43 18.45
N TRP A 207 5.30 -0.66 19.48
CA TRP A 207 5.87 0.67 19.31
C TRP A 207 7.22 0.64 18.56
N VAL A 208 8.02 -0.42 18.71
CA VAL A 208 9.30 -0.59 18.00
C VAL A 208 9.04 -0.78 16.51
N LEU A 209 8.10 -1.64 16.14
CA LEU A 209 7.69 -1.84 14.74
C LEU A 209 7.15 -0.55 14.13
N GLN A 210 6.23 0.12 14.84
CA GLN A 210 5.65 1.38 14.40
C GLN A 210 6.75 2.44 14.17
N THR A 211 7.70 2.57 15.10
CA THR A 211 8.81 3.53 14.97
C THR A 211 9.70 3.21 13.77
N PHE A 212 10.12 1.96 13.58
CA PHE A 212 10.93 1.58 12.41
C PHE A 212 10.19 1.79 11.09
N LEU A 213 8.90 1.44 11.01
CA LEU A 213 8.08 1.65 9.80
C LEU A 213 7.95 3.14 9.47
N LEU A 214 7.67 3.99 10.47
CA LEU A 214 7.59 5.44 10.24
C LEU A 214 8.94 6.05 9.87
N LEU A 215 10.06 5.56 10.45
CA LEU A 215 11.40 5.92 9.99
C LEU A 215 11.61 5.51 8.53
N GLU A 216 11.14 4.32 8.14
CA GLU A 216 11.23 3.85 6.76
C GLU A 216 10.51 4.78 5.78
N PHE A 217 9.31 5.27 6.13
CA PHE A 217 8.63 6.33 5.37
C PHE A 217 9.47 7.61 5.26
N LEU A 218 9.98 8.15 6.35
CA LEU A 218 10.83 9.35 6.31
C LEU A 218 12.10 9.13 5.49
N GLY A 219 12.70 7.94 5.57
CA GLY A 219 13.93 7.64 4.84
C GLY A 219 13.71 7.40 3.35
N ILE A 220 12.59 6.78 2.96
CA ILE A 220 12.25 6.55 1.54
C ILE A 220 11.82 7.85 0.86
N TYR A 221 10.94 8.62 1.52
CA TYR A 221 10.22 9.74 0.91
C TYR A 221 10.74 11.12 1.35
N GLY A 222 11.71 11.19 2.26
CA GLY A 222 12.28 12.46 2.75
C GLY A 222 13.30 13.13 1.83
N GLY A 223 13.55 12.61 0.62
CA GLY A 223 14.36 13.31 -0.40
C GLY A 223 15.89 13.30 -0.19
N ASN A 224 16.42 12.48 0.73
CA ASN A 224 17.86 12.39 1.02
C ASN A 224 18.43 10.98 0.76
N ASP A 225 19.51 10.91 -0.02
CA ASP A 225 20.20 9.66 -0.41
C ASP A 225 20.67 8.82 0.79
N THR A 226 21.24 9.49 1.81
CA THR A 226 21.77 8.76 2.97
C THR A 226 20.65 8.15 3.80
N SER A 227 19.52 8.85 3.91
CA SER A 227 18.33 8.36 4.60
C SER A 227 17.66 7.22 3.84
N PHE A 228 17.64 7.26 2.50
CA PHE A 228 17.11 6.18 1.67
C PHE A 228 17.87 4.86 1.86
N LEU A 229 19.21 4.90 1.82
CA LEU A 229 20.04 3.70 2.05
C LEU A 229 19.89 3.16 3.49
N LYS A 230 19.67 4.05 4.47
CA LYS A 230 19.34 3.64 5.85
C LYS A 230 17.97 2.98 5.90
N ALA A 231 16.95 3.50 5.23
CA ALA A 231 15.62 2.89 5.15
C ALA A 231 15.64 1.49 4.51
N GLN A 232 16.40 1.28 3.42
CA GLN A 232 16.57 -0.06 2.86
C GLN A 232 17.21 -1.05 3.84
N ARG A 233 18.11 -0.59 4.73
CA ARG A 233 18.66 -1.43 5.79
C ARG A 233 17.61 -1.76 6.85
N ILE A 234 16.87 -0.76 7.33
CA ILE A 234 15.73 -0.94 8.25
C ILE A 234 14.77 -1.99 7.68
N HIS A 235 14.44 -1.90 6.40
CA HIS A 235 13.52 -2.80 5.73
C HIS A 235 13.94 -4.26 5.76
N ARG A 236 15.19 -4.54 5.39
CA ARG A 236 15.72 -5.91 5.49
C ARG A 236 15.70 -6.40 6.93
N ASP A 237 16.11 -5.56 7.87
CA ASP A 237 16.22 -5.95 9.28
C ASP A 237 14.84 -6.26 9.87
N LEU A 238 13.79 -5.52 9.48
CA LEU A 238 12.40 -5.77 9.84
C LEU A 238 11.88 -7.08 9.25
N ILE A 239 12.12 -7.33 7.95
CA ILE A 239 11.72 -8.58 7.30
C ILE A 239 12.39 -9.78 7.97
N ASP A 240 13.69 -9.67 8.23
CA ASP A 240 14.46 -10.70 8.94
C ASP A 240 13.91 -10.91 10.37
N ALA A 241 13.58 -9.82 11.08
CA ALA A 241 12.98 -9.90 12.41
C ALA A 241 11.62 -10.62 12.39
N ILE A 242 10.70 -10.24 11.49
CA ILE A 242 9.37 -10.86 11.39
C ILE A 242 9.48 -12.36 11.08
N ARG A 243 10.42 -12.76 10.22
CA ARG A 243 10.68 -14.18 9.91
C ARG A 243 11.26 -14.93 11.11
N LEU A 244 12.28 -14.37 11.75
CA LEU A 244 12.97 -15.01 12.89
C LEU A 244 12.07 -15.14 14.12
N LEU A 245 11.18 -14.17 14.32
CA LEU A 245 10.27 -14.09 15.47
C LEU A 245 8.87 -14.62 15.15
N GLN A 246 8.62 -15.08 13.92
CA GLN A 246 7.35 -15.62 13.43
C GLN A 246 6.16 -14.70 13.65
N MET A 247 6.34 -13.42 13.34
CA MET A 247 5.35 -12.37 13.61
C MET A 247 4.30 -12.22 12.52
N SER A 248 4.31 -13.08 11.49
CA SER A 248 3.40 -13.03 10.35
C SER A 248 2.12 -13.87 10.52
N GLN A 249 1.82 -14.32 11.74
CA GLN A 249 0.67 -15.15 12.08
C GLN A 249 0.20 -14.86 13.52
N ASP A 250 -1.10 -15.00 13.80
CA ASP A 250 -1.64 -14.89 15.15
C ASP A 250 -1.32 -16.12 16.00
N SER A 251 -0.90 -15.89 17.25
CA SER A 251 -0.53 -16.95 18.19
C SER A 251 -1.73 -17.73 18.77
N SER A 252 -2.95 -17.23 18.55
CA SER A 252 -4.25 -17.80 18.99
C SER A 252 -4.80 -18.88 18.05
N ILE A 253 -4.32 -18.96 16.81
CA ILE A 253 -4.83 -19.96 15.82
C ILE A 253 -4.46 -21.41 16.23
N GLU A 254 -3.55 -21.59 17.20
CA GLU A 254 -3.15 -22.93 17.69
C GLU A 254 -3.97 -23.44 18.88
N SER A 255 -4.76 -22.61 19.58
CA SER A 255 -5.49 -23.06 20.78
C SER A 255 -6.82 -23.77 20.50
N LEU A 256 -7.35 -23.67 19.27
CA LEU A 256 -8.67 -24.21 18.91
C LEU A 256 -8.65 -25.61 18.26
N SER A 257 -7.49 -26.27 18.07
CA SER A 257 -7.45 -27.57 17.34
C SER A 257 -7.17 -28.80 18.21
N MET A 258 -7.59 -28.77 19.48
CA MET A 258 -7.38 -29.89 20.43
C MET A 258 -8.55 -30.87 20.56
N THR A 259 -9.64 -30.73 19.80
CA THR A 259 -10.72 -31.72 19.74
C THR A 259 -10.64 -32.49 18.42
N SER A 260 -10.13 -33.72 18.50
CA SER A 260 -10.02 -34.61 17.35
C SER A 260 -11.30 -35.41 17.14
N GLY A 261 -11.84 -35.36 15.93
CA GLY A 261 -12.45 -36.51 15.27
C GLY A 261 -13.96 -36.49 15.18
N GLU A 262 -14.49 -35.81 14.17
CA GLU A 262 -15.46 -36.35 13.20
C GLU A 262 -15.63 -35.33 12.07
N ASP A 263 -16.02 -35.83 10.90
CA ASP A 263 -16.22 -35.09 9.66
C ASP A 263 -17.45 -34.18 9.82
N SER A 264 -17.27 -32.96 10.32
CA SER A 264 -18.29 -31.90 10.33
C SER A 264 -17.72 -30.58 9.81
N GLY A 265 -18.62 -29.78 9.24
CA GLY A 265 -18.30 -28.58 8.48
C GLY A 265 -17.46 -27.55 9.25
N TYR A 266 -16.54 -26.95 8.50
CA TYR A 266 -15.96 -25.62 8.67
C TYR A 266 -16.32 -24.81 9.94
N GLY A 267 -15.36 -24.70 10.87
CA GLY A 267 -15.08 -23.45 11.60
C GLY A 267 -15.80 -23.20 12.94
N GLU A 268 -16.44 -24.21 13.53
CA GLU A 268 -17.17 -24.08 14.80
C GLU A 268 -16.22 -24.00 16.02
N GLU A 269 -16.65 -23.29 17.07
CA GLU A 269 -16.09 -23.17 18.44
C GLU A 269 -15.25 -21.93 18.82
N GLY A 270 -14.82 -21.06 17.90
CA GLY A 270 -13.98 -19.88 18.26
C GLY A 270 -14.74 -18.57 18.54
N ASP A 271 -15.82 -18.31 17.79
CA ASP A 271 -16.39 -16.96 17.67
C ASP A 271 -17.79 -16.80 18.29
N GLU A 272 -18.46 -17.89 18.71
CA GLU A 272 -19.77 -17.83 19.38
C GLU A 272 -19.67 -17.32 20.83
N ASP A 273 -18.57 -17.61 21.53
CA ASP A 273 -18.30 -17.11 22.89
C ASP A 273 -17.90 -15.61 22.91
N ASP A 274 -17.41 -15.05 21.80
CA ASP A 274 -16.92 -13.67 21.69
C ASP A 274 -18.06 -12.64 21.45
N MET A 275 -19.31 -13.12 21.32
CA MET A 275 -20.53 -12.34 21.07
C MET A 275 -21.49 -12.32 22.27
N GLN A 276 -21.15 -12.98 23.37
CA GLN A 276 -21.86 -12.85 24.64
C GLN A 276 -21.59 -11.46 25.24
N GLU A 277 -22.61 -10.86 25.87
CA GLU A 277 -22.38 -9.61 26.60
C GLU A 277 -21.29 -9.84 27.66
N PRO A 278 -20.23 -9.02 27.68
CA PRO A 278 -19.12 -9.22 28.59
C PRO A 278 -19.60 -9.13 30.04
N VAL A 279 -19.10 -10.06 30.86
CA VAL A 279 -19.54 -10.25 32.25
C VAL A 279 -19.28 -9.01 33.13
N SER A 280 -18.34 -8.14 32.73
CA SER A 280 -18.04 -6.86 33.38
C SER A 280 -17.49 -5.80 32.41
N ALA A 281 -17.51 -4.52 32.80
CA ALA A 281 -16.89 -3.44 32.04
C ALA A 281 -15.35 -3.58 31.95
N GLU A 282 -14.73 -4.12 32.99
CA GLU A 282 -13.29 -4.40 33.02
C GLU A 282 -12.91 -5.47 31.99
N ALA A 283 -13.70 -6.54 31.88
CA ALA A 283 -13.50 -7.59 30.89
C ALA A 283 -13.67 -7.06 29.46
N LEU A 284 -14.64 -6.17 29.22
CA LEU A 284 -14.84 -5.54 27.92
C LEU A 284 -13.63 -4.68 27.52
N ASN A 285 -13.10 -3.88 28.44
CA ASN A 285 -11.91 -3.08 28.20
C ASN A 285 -10.68 -3.95 27.95
N GLU A 286 -10.48 -5.05 28.70
CA GLU A 286 -9.39 -6.00 28.45
C GLU A 286 -9.46 -6.63 27.05
N GLN A 287 -10.66 -7.03 26.61
CA GLN A 287 -10.89 -7.56 25.26
C GLN A 287 -10.60 -6.50 24.18
N TRP A 288 -11.04 -5.27 24.38
CA TRP A 288 -10.77 -4.17 23.45
C TRP A 288 -9.27 -3.87 23.35
N GLN A 289 -8.55 -3.83 24.47
CA GLN A 289 -7.09 -3.65 24.49
C GLN A 289 -6.35 -4.82 23.83
N ASP A 290 -6.82 -6.05 24.00
CA ASP A 290 -6.27 -7.22 23.31
C ASP A 290 -6.49 -7.14 21.79
N PHE A 291 -7.68 -6.73 21.36
CA PHE A 291 -8.01 -6.45 19.97
C PHE A 291 -7.07 -5.38 19.39
N ILE A 292 -6.92 -4.22 20.04
CA ILE A 292 -6.03 -3.14 19.59
C ILE A 292 -4.61 -3.68 19.39
N ARG A 293 -4.09 -4.44 20.36
CA ARG A 293 -2.73 -4.98 20.30
C ARG A 293 -2.52 -5.95 19.14
N LYS A 294 -3.48 -6.85 18.89
CA LYS A 294 -3.45 -7.82 17.78
C LYS A 294 -3.57 -7.11 16.44
N GLU A 295 -4.56 -6.23 16.29
CA GLU A 295 -4.82 -5.50 15.06
C GLU A 295 -3.69 -4.51 14.72
N SER A 296 -3.11 -3.79 15.70
CA SER A 296 -1.92 -2.94 15.47
C SER A 296 -0.76 -3.74 14.89
N ARG A 297 -0.46 -4.93 15.43
CA ARG A 297 0.62 -5.80 14.94
C ARG A 297 0.33 -6.30 13.54
N LYS A 298 -0.89 -6.77 13.29
CA LYS A 298 -1.35 -7.19 11.97
C LYS A 298 -1.21 -6.07 10.94
N ARG A 299 -1.68 -4.86 11.25
CA ARG A 299 -1.56 -3.67 10.40
C ARG A 299 -0.11 -3.27 10.15
N CYS A 300 0.79 -3.39 11.14
CA CYS A 300 2.23 -3.18 10.93
C CYS A 300 2.84 -4.17 9.93
N VAL A 301 2.47 -5.45 9.97
CA VAL A 301 2.97 -6.46 9.02
C VAL A 301 2.45 -6.18 7.60
N TYR A 302 1.17 -5.81 7.47
CA TYR A 302 0.63 -5.38 6.18
C TYR A 302 1.26 -4.08 5.68
N MET A 303 1.61 -3.15 6.57
CA MET A 303 2.32 -1.93 6.19
C MET A 303 3.73 -2.23 5.68
N LEU A 304 4.45 -3.16 6.32
CA LEU A 304 5.74 -3.62 5.81
C LEU A 304 5.61 -4.24 4.42
N TYR A 305 4.56 -5.03 4.19
CA TYR A 305 4.27 -5.60 2.88
C TYR A 305 3.97 -4.51 1.81
N LEU A 306 3.24 -3.46 2.19
CA LEU A 306 3.03 -2.29 1.33
C LEU A 306 4.35 -1.59 0.99
N LEU A 307 5.19 -1.33 2.00
CA LEU A 307 6.49 -0.67 1.80
C LEU A 307 7.46 -1.52 0.96
N ASP A 308 7.48 -2.85 1.14
CA ASP A 308 8.26 -3.77 0.31
C ASP A 308 7.81 -3.69 -1.16
N SER A 309 6.49 -3.66 -1.37
CA SER A 309 5.89 -3.49 -2.69
C SER A 309 6.22 -2.13 -3.30
N GLN A 310 6.23 -1.05 -2.51
CA GLN A 310 6.64 0.27 -2.98
C GLN A 310 8.12 0.30 -3.34
N LEU A 311 9.02 -0.22 -2.51
CA LEU A 311 10.46 -0.33 -2.84
C LEU A 311 10.69 -1.14 -4.13
N ALA A 312 9.95 -2.24 -4.29
CA ALA A 312 9.96 -3.05 -5.51
C ALA A 312 9.45 -2.28 -6.74
N ILE A 313 8.43 -1.43 -6.58
CA ILE A 313 7.94 -0.56 -7.65
C ILE A 313 8.98 0.51 -7.98
N LEU A 314 9.46 1.25 -6.97
CA LEU A 314 10.34 2.41 -7.13
C LEU A 314 11.65 2.05 -7.80
N CYS A 315 12.40 1.12 -7.19
CA CYS A 315 13.75 0.73 -7.58
C CYS A 315 13.81 -0.47 -8.53
N ASN A 316 12.64 -0.99 -8.94
CA ASN A 316 12.53 -2.23 -9.70
C ASN A 316 13.23 -3.42 -9.02
N LEU A 317 13.18 -3.43 -7.68
CA LEU A 317 13.69 -4.54 -6.88
C LEU A 317 12.69 -5.70 -6.92
N ARG A 318 13.17 -6.90 -6.61
CA ARG A 318 12.28 -8.02 -6.29
C ARG A 318 11.76 -7.82 -4.86
N PRO A 319 10.44 -7.92 -4.62
CA PRO A 319 9.90 -7.86 -3.27
C PRO A 319 10.55 -8.94 -2.40
N MET A 320 10.86 -8.58 -1.16
CA MET A 320 11.50 -9.44 -0.19
C MET A 320 10.49 -10.25 0.62
N LEU A 321 9.23 -9.82 0.74
CA LEU A 321 8.18 -10.45 1.51
C LEU A 321 7.10 -11.03 0.59
N SER A 322 6.90 -12.35 0.64
CA SER A 322 5.84 -13.00 -0.14
C SER A 322 4.50 -12.91 0.58
N SER A 323 3.40 -12.75 -0.16
CA SER A 323 2.04 -12.84 0.39
C SER A 323 1.74 -14.19 1.04
N LEU A 324 2.43 -15.26 0.65
CA LEU A 324 2.33 -16.58 1.28
C LEU A 324 2.91 -16.63 2.70
N GLU A 325 3.78 -15.69 3.05
CA GLU A 325 4.39 -15.62 4.38
C GLU A 325 3.45 -14.97 5.40
N ILE A 326 2.48 -14.17 4.94
CA ILE A 326 1.50 -13.48 5.78
C ILE A 326 0.28 -14.38 5.95
N LYS A 327 0.11 -14.88 7.16
CA LYS A 327 -1.00 -15.78 7.55
C LYS A 327 -2.07 -15.09 8.38
N TYR A 328 -1.98 -13.77 8.51
CA TYR A 328 -3.08 -13.01 9.06
C TYR A 328 -4.28 -13.04 8.12
N ASP A 329 -5.44 -12.96 8.75
CA ASP A 329 -6.68 -12.48 8.17
C ASP A 329 -6.45 -11.09 7.57
N LEU A 330 -7.31 -10.67 6.64
CA LEU A 330 -7.26 -9.29 6.17
C LEU A 330 -7.55 -8.29 7.32
N PRO A 331 -7.04 -7.05 7.21
CA PRO A 331 -7.31 -6.02 8.22
C PRO A 331 -8.81 -5.81 8.45
N CYS A 332 -9.16 -5.45 9.69
CA CYS A 332 -10.55 -5.18 10.03
C CYS A 332 -11.10 -3.91 9.32
N CYS A 333 -12.40 -3.68 9.44
CA CYS A 333 -13.04 -2.48 8.91
C CYS A 333 -12.55 -1.23 9.66
N GLU A 334 -12.47 -0.08 8.98
CA GLU A 334 -11.98 1.15 9.61
C GLU A 334 -12.89 1.61 10.75
N ASP A 335 -14.20 1.41 10.67
CA ASP A 335 -15.15 1.85 11.71
C ASP A 335 -14.88 1.17 13.06
N ILE A 336 -14.52 -0.12 13.01
CA ILE A 336 -14.16 -0.94 14.18
C ILE A 336 -12.78 -0.55 14.68
N TRP A 337 -11.84 -0.28 13.77
CA TRP A 337 -10.50 0.18 14.10
C TRP A 337 -10.48 1.57 14.72
N LEU A 338 -11.35 2.47 14.29
CA LEU A 338 -11.47 3.84 14.79
C LEU A 338 -12.49 3.96 15.93
N ALA A 339 -12.84 2.85 16.58
CA ALA A 339 -13.75 2.85 17.71
C ALA A 339 -13.20 3.72 18.86
N ARG A 340 -14.04 4.60 19.40
CA ARG A 340 -13.59 5.62 20.38
C ARG A 340 -13.53 5.09 21.81
N SER A 341 -14.19 3.98 22.08
CA SER A 341 -14.22 3.30 23.36
C SER A 341 -14.47 1.81 23.17
N ASP A 342 -14.24 1.06 24.22
CA ASP A 342 -14.59 -0.36 24.36
C ASP A 342 -16.08 -0.63 24.06
N ARG A 343 -16.97 0.26 24.51
CA ARG A 343 -18.42 0.19 24.23
C ARG A 343 -18.76 0.47 22.77
N ASP A 344 -18.16 1.51 22.17
CA ASP A 344 -18.35 1.83 20.75
C ASP A 344 -17.85 0.68 19.86
N TRP A 345 -16.69 0.10 20.21
CA TRP A 345 -16.12 -1.07 19.54
C TRP A 345 -17.07 -2.27 19.60
N PHE A 346 -17.60 -2.60 20.78
CA PHE A 346 -18.54 -3.70 20.96
C PHE A 346 -19.84 -3.48 20.16
N GLU A 347 -20.39 -2.27 20.20
CA GLU A 347 -21.62 -1.93 19.48
C GLU A 347 -21.44 -2.03 17.96
N LYS A 348 -20.33 -1.50 17.42
CA LYS A 348 -20.02 -1.59 15.99
C LYS A 348 -19.80 -3.02 15.52
N ARG A 349 -19.13 -3.85 16.34
CA ARG A 349 -19.06 -5.30 16.09
C ARG A 349 -20.47 -5.87 16.02
N ARG A 350 -21.28 -5.68 17.06
CA ARG A 350 -22.65 -6.20 17.18
C ARG A 350 -23.59 -5.77 16.05
N GLN A 351 -23.62 -4.49 15.70
CA GLN A 351 -24.47 -3.95 14.63
C GLN A 351 -24.14 -4.56 13.27
N ARG A 352 -22.85 -4.77 13.00
CA ARG A 352 -22.41 -5.37 11.76
C ARG A 352 -22.79 -6.85 11.67
N PHE A 353 -22.86 -7.56 12.79
CA PHE A 353 -23.38 -8.93 12.81
C PHE A 353 -24.92 -8.96 12.63
N LYS A 354 -25.67 -8.01 13.21
CA LYS A 354 -27.13 -7.90 13.04
C LYS A 354 -27.60 -7.53 11.63
N SER A 355 -26.78 -6.84 10.83
CA SER A 355 -27.13 -6.56 9.43
C SER A 355 -27.18 -7.80 8.53
N PHE A 356 -26.88 -8.99 9.07
CA PHE A 356 -26.97 -10.28 8.40
C PHE A 356 -28.17 -11.13 8.87
N ASP A 357 -29.09 -10.57 9.67
CA ASP A 357 -30.34 -11.23 10.13
C ASP A 357 -31.56 -10.83 9.26
N GLU A 358 -31.47 -10.87 7.92
CA GLU A 358 -32.65 -10.70 7.07
C GLU A 358 -33.54 -11.99 7.10
N PRO A 359 -34.86 -11.91 6.85
CA PRO A 359 -35.75 -13.08 6.91
C PRO A 359 -35.37 -14.22 5.93
N ASP A 360 -34.62 -13.92 4.86
CA ASP A 360 -34.04 -14.92 3.95
C ASP A 360 -32.79 -15.64 4.54
N ASP A 361 -32.22 -15.12 5.63
CA ASP A 361 -31.02 -15.63 6.31
C ASP A 361 -31.34 -16.57 7.49
N GLN A 362 -32.63 -16.78 7.84
CA GLN A 362 -33.07 -17.76 8.85
C GLN A 362 -32.65 -19.21 8.50
N ALA A 363 -32.37 -19.49 7.23
CA ALA A 363 -31.81 -20.77 6.78
C ALA A 363 -30.33 -20.98 7.16
N TYR A 364 -29.67 -19.94 7.71
CA TYR A 364 -28.23 -19.88 7.97
C TYR A 364 -27.90 -19.43 9.41
N ALA A 365 -28.86 -19.49 10.34
CA ALA A 365 -28.66 -19.17 11.76
C ALA A 365 -27.59 -20.05 12.48
N HIS A 366 -27.00 -21.01 11.77
CA HIS A 366 -25.95 -21.93 12.23
C HIS A 366 -24.61 -21.72 11.49
N GLU A 367 -24.52 -20.78 10.54
CA GLU A 367 -23.27 -20.47 9.83
C GLU A 367 -22.46 -19.42 10.60
N THR A 368 -21.14 -19.65 10.73
CA THR A 368 -20.22 -18.73 11.39
C THR A 368 -20.19 -17.36 10.72
N PRO A 369 -19.96 -16.27 11.49
CA PRO A 369 -19.90 -14.94 10.93
C PRO A 369 -18.80 -14.86 9.87
N PRO A 370 -19.00 -14.12 8.76
CA PRO A 370 -17.97 -14.02 7.73
C PRO A 370 -16.72 -13.35 8.34
N SER A 371 -15.57 -14.05 8.33
CA SER A 371 -14.28 -13.38 8.50
C SER A 371 -13.95 -12.60 7.22
N GLN A 372 -13.09 -11.58 7.30
CA GLN A 372 -12.58 -10.90 6.09
C GLN A 372 -11.77 -11.86 5.18
N GLY A 373 -11.47 -13.07 5.68
CA GLY A 373 -10.72 -14.12 5.00
C GLY A 373 -9.20 -13.94 5.14
N PHE A 374 -8.47 -15.04 5.01
CA PHE A 374 -7.01 -15.00 4.93
C PHE A 374 -6.55 -14.32 3.64
N PHE A 375 -5.47 -13.54 3.72
CA PHE A 375 -4.95 -12.76 2.59
C PHE A 375 -4.76 -13.59 1.30
N TYR A 376 -4.14 -14.76 1.41
CA TYR A 376 -3.92 -15.64 0.27
C TYR A 376 -5.24 -16.19 -0.31
N GLU A 377 -6.15 -16.64 0.55
CA GLU A 377 -7.44 -17.20 0.12
C GLU A 377 -8.32 -16.14 -0.56
N ALA A 378 -8.34 -14.92 -0.04
CA ALA A 378 -9.05 -13.80 -0.64
C ALA A 378 -8.51 -13.49 -2.04
N SER A 379 -7.18 -13.46 -2.19
CA SER A 379 -6.51 -13.26 -3.48
C SER A 379 -6.85 -14.37 -4.49
N GLN A 380 -6.86 -15.64 -4.07
CA GLN A 380 -7.23 -16.76 -4.94
C GLN A 380 -8.71 -16.71 -5.34
N THR A 381 -9.60 -16.34 -4.41
CA THR A 381 -11.03 -16.21 -4.66
C THR A 381 -11.30 -15.15 -5.73
N LEU A 382 -10.64 -14.00 -5.65
CA LEU A 382 -10.74 -12.93 -6.65
C LEU A 382 -10.26 -13.38 -8.04
N LEU A 383 -9.15 -14.11 -8.12
CA LEU A 383 -8.58 -14.58 -9.40
C LEU A 383 -9.37 -15.72 -10.06
N HIS A 384 -10.22 -16.41 -9.31
CA HIS A 384 -10.96 -17.60 -9.76
C HIS A 384 -12.48 -17.47 -9.68
N ALA A 385 -13.01 -16.27 -9.45
CA ALA A 385 -14.43 -15.99 -9.37
C ALA A 385 -15.26 -16.61 -10.53
N ASN A 386 -14.72 -16.64 -11.75
CA ASN A 386 -15.40 -17.16 -12.95
C ASN A 386 -15.13 -18.64 -13.28
N ARG A 387 -14.33 -19.39 -12.50
CA ARG A 387 -14.03 -20.82 -12.80
C ARG A 387 -15.09 -21.79 -12.25
N ASN A 388 -16.06 -21.29 -11.50
CA ASN A 388 -17.08 -22.11 -10.85
C ASN A 388 -18.39 -22.23 -11.65
N ASP A 389 -18.44 -21.76 -12.90
CA ASP A 389 -19.61 -21.96 -13.78
C ASP A 389 -19.47 -23.20 -14.70
N ASP A 390 -20.46 -24.09 -14.55
CA ASP A 390 -21.19 -24.83 -15.59
C ASP A 390 -20.74 -26.18 -16.16
N SER A 391 -19.56 -26.75 -15.85
CA SER A 391 -19.20 -28.06 -16.45
C SER A 391 -19.33 -29.30 -15.56
N GLN A 392 -19.60 -29.15 -14.26
CA GLN A 392 -19.80 -30.29 -13.35
C GLN A 392 -20.75 -29.92 -12.20
N ARG A 393 -22.08 -29.90 -12.40
CA ARG A 393 -23.05 -30.04 -11.27
C ARG A 393 -24.49 -30.23 -11.72
N GLY A 394 -25.24 -30.92 -10.86
CA GLY A 394 -26.66 -31.21 -11.03
C GLY A 394 -27.58 -30.03 -10.68
N PRO A 395 -28.86 -30.11 -11.05
CA PRO A 395 -29.81 -29.02 -10.90
C PRO A 395 -30.17 -28.82 -9.41
N GLY A 396 -29.79 -27.68 -8.82
CA GLY A 396 -30.27 -27.26 -7.50
C GLY A 396 -29.29 -26.50 -6.61
N GLU A 397 -27.98 -26.55 -6.85
CA GLU A 397 -27.00 -25.83 -6.03
C GLU A 397 -26.76 -24.41 -6.53
N LYS A 398 -27.37 -23.41 -5.88
CA LYS A 398 -27.02 -22.00 -6.08
C LYS A 398 -25.67 -21.71 -5.40
N HIS A 399 -24.61 -21.50 -6.16
CA HIS A 399 -23.33 -21.03 -5.59
C HIS A 399 -23.34 -19.50 -5.44
N LYS A 400 -23.30 -18.99 -4.21
CA LYS A 400 -23.02 -17.56 -3.92
C LYS A 400 -21.54 -17.46 -3.50
N PRO A 401 -20.70 -16.61 -4.13
CA PRO A 401 -19.34 -16.36 -3.62
C PRO A 401 -19.44 -15.58 -2.30
N LYS A 402 -19.54 -16.31 -1.17
CA LYS A 402 -19.79 -15.75 0.17
C LYS A 402 -18.57 -15.05 0.81
N LYS A 403 -17.34 -15.33 0.39
CA LYS A 403 -16.08 -15.01 1.14
C LYS A 403 -15.48 -13.61 0.98
N LEU A 404 -16.03 -12.73 0.14
CA LEU A 404 -15.47 -11.39 -0.11
C LEU A 404 -16.44 -10.25 0.23
N ARG A 405 -17.60 -10.61 0.80
CA ARG A 405 -18.70 -9.69 1.09
C ARG A 405 -18.38 -8.64 2.15
N LEU A 406 -17.22 -8.66 2.79
CA LEU A 406 -16.84 -7.70 3.82
C LEU A 406 -15.74 -6.71 3.40
N LEU A 407 -15.13 -6.93 2.24
CA LEU A 407 -14.03 -6.10 1.73
C LEU A 407 -14.44 -4.64 1.49
N TRP A 408 -15.72 -4.37 1.20
CA TRP A 408 -16.22 -3.01 0.97
C TRP A 408 -16.14 -2.09 2.21
N ALA A 409 -15.95 -2.66 3.40
CA ALA A 409 -15.86 -1.88 4.65
C ALA A 409 -14.42 -1.72 5.17
N SER A 410 -13.41 -2.28 4.49
CA SER A 410 -11.99 -2.07 4.83
C SER A 410 -11.23 -1.53 3.61
N PRO A 411 -11.18 -0.20 3.43
CA PRO A 411 -10.36 0.40 2.37
C PRO A 411 -8.87 0.00 2.50
N PHE A 412 -8.36 -0.19 3.72
CA PHE A 412 -7.00 -0.69 3.92
C PHE A 412 -6.82 -2.10 3.35
N ALA A 413 -7.73 -3.03 3.60
CA ALA A 413 -7.69 -4.38 2.99
C ALA A 413 -7.77 -4.33 1.45
N ALA A 414 -8.57 -3.42 0.88
CA ALA A 414 -8.66 -3.23 -0.55
C ALA A 414 -7.32 -2.77 -1.16
N VAL A 415 -6.61 -1.83 -0.49
CA VAL A 415 -5.25 -1.39 -0.87
C VAL A 415 -4.26 -2.57 -0.86
N ILE A 416 -4.32 -3.44 0.16
CA ILE A 416 -3.48 -4.64 0.23
C ILE A 416 -3.74 -5.58 -0.96
N LEU A 417 -5.00 -5.82 -1.31
CA LEU A 417 -5.37 -6.73 -2.39
C LEU A 417 -4.97 -6.21 -3.77
N VAL A 418 -5.16 -4.90 -4.04
CA VAL A 418 -4.67 -4.28 -5.28
C VAL A 418 -3.14 -4.37 -5.35
N THR A 419 -2.45 -4.12 -4.23
CA THR A 419 -0.99 -4.27 -4.16
C THR A 419 -0.56 -5.69 -4.52
N GLN A 420 -1.25 -6.71 -4.00
CA GLN A 420 -0.97 -8.11 -4.33
C GLN A 420 -1.18 -8.41 -5.81
N LEU A 421 -2.26 -7.93 -6.44
CA LEU A 421 -2.49 -8.11 -7.87
C LEU A 421 -1.37 -7.45 -8.69
N GLN A 422 -0.93 -6.26 -8.28
CA GLN A 422 0.18 -5.55 -8.92
C GLN A 422 1.50 -6.30 -8.78
N MET A 423 1.82 -6.81 -7.58
CA MET A 423 3.04 -7.59 -7.36
C MET A 423 3.01 -8.90 -8.15
N MET A 424 1.87 -9.58 -8.23
CA MET A 424 1.71 -10.76 -9.08
C MET A 424 1.93 -10.47 -10.56
N ALA A 425 1.36 -9.39 -11.09
CA ALA A 425 1.58 -8.98 -12.47
C ALA A 425 3.06 -8.69 -12.73
N ARG A 426 3.75 -8.02 -11.80
CA ARG A 426 5.20 -7.74 -11.86
C ARG A 426 6.04 -9.01 -11.81
N GLU A 427 5.78 -9.92 -10.88
CA GLU A 427 6.53 -11.18 -10.75
C GLU A 427 6.38 -12.07 -11.99
N LEU A 428 5.15 -12.20 -12.52
CA LEU A 428 4.89 -12.95 -13.76
C LEU A 428 5.62 -12.32 -14.96
N THR A 429 5.66 -10.99 -14.99
CA THR A 429 6.36 -10.22 -16.03
C THR A 429 7.87 -10.50 -15.96
N HIS A 430 8.46 -10.40 -14.77
CA HIS A 430 9.88 -10.66 -14.54
C HIS A 430 10.27 -12.12 -14.83
N ALA A 431 9.50 -13.09 -14.32
CA ALA A 431 9.77 -14.52 -14.52
C ALA A 431 9.78 -14.90 -16.01
N SER A 432 8.90 -14.28 -16.78
CA SER A 432 8.78 -14.54 -18.20
C SER A 432 9.89 -13.94 -19.06
N CYS A 433 10.55 -12.88 -18.63
CA CYS A 433 11.76 -12.37 -19.29
C CYS A 433 12.93 -13.36 -19.21
N LEU A 434 12.89 -14.27 -18.24
CA LEU A 434 13.93 -15.27 -18.00
C LEU A 434 13.62 -16.63 -18.64
N LEU A 435 12.45 -16.82 -19.24
CA LEU A 435 12.00 -18.10 -19.80
C LEU A 435 11.79 -18.02 -21.31
N GLU A 436 12.35 -18.98 -22.07
CA GLU A 436 12.11 -19.06 -23.51
C GLU A 436 10.65 -19.40 -23.83
N ARG A 437 10.00 -18.53 -24.61
CA ARG A 437 8.59 -18.70 -24.99
C ARG A 437 8.43 -19.46 -26.30
N PRO A 438 7.49 -20.43 -26.38
CA PRO A 438 7.05 -21.00 -27.65
C PRO A 438 6.57 -19.89 -28.59
N LYS A 439 6.98 -19.93 -29.87
CA LYS A 439 6.69 -18.87 -30.85
C LYS A 439 5.19 -18.55 -30.98
N ALA A 440 4.32 -19.54 -30.79
CA ALA A 440 2.87 -19.41 -30.90
C ALA A 440 2.19 -18.62 -29.76
N GLN A 441 2.87 -18.39 -28.64
CA GLN A 441 2.32 -17.70 -27.46
C GLN A 441 2.95 -16.30 -27.23
N ARG A 442 3.78 -15.82 -28.16
CA ARG A 442 4.43 -14.51 -28.07
C ARG A 442 3.46 -13.42 -28.53
N ARG A 443 3.01 -12.56 -27.62
CA ARG A 443 2.46 -11.24 -27.98
C ARG A 443 3.60 -10.26 -28.22
N ALA A 444 3.37 -9.26 -29.06
CA ALA A 444 4.38 -8.25 -29.38
C ALA A 444 4.79 -7.41 -28.15
N LEU A 445 3.84 -7.13 -27.24
CA LEU A 445 4.00 -6.18 -26.14
C LEU A 445 3.56 -6.69 -24.77
N SER A 446 2.97 -7.90 -24.69
CA SER A 446 2.44 -8.43 -23.43
C SER A 446 3.09 -9.74 -23.04
N ILE A 447 3.62 -9.73 -21.83
CA ILE A 447 4.24 -10.89 -21.23
C ILE A 447 3.16 -11.82 -20.66
N LEU A 448 2.02 -11.30 -20.21
CA LEU A 448 0.95 -12.14 -19.69
C LEU A 448 0.18 -12.84 -20.82
N THR A 449 -0.26 -14.08 -20.58
CA THR A 449 -1.24 -14.75 -21.46
C THR A 449 -2.59 -14.04 -21.38
N ASP A 450 -3.41 -14.15 -22.42
CA ASP A 450 -4.79 -13.62 -22.42
C ASP A 450 -5.58 -14.02 -21.18
N LYS A 451 -5.46 -15.30 -20.82
CA LYS A 451 -6.13 -15.86 -19.66
C LYS A 451 -5.65 -15.20 -18.36
N GLN A 452 -4.34 -15.09 -18.16
CA GLN A 452 -3.78 -14.45 -16.95
C GLN A 452 -4.17 -12.98 -16.87
N HIS A 453 -4.04 -12.26 -17.97
CA HIS A 453 -4.41 -10.86 -18.06
C HIS A 453 -5.90 -10.65 -17.76
N ALA A 454 -6.79 -11.46 -18.34
CA ALA A 454 -8.23 -11.40 -18.08
C ALA A 454 -8.57 -11.71 -16.61
N GLN A 455 -7.90 -12.71 -16.00
CA GLN A 455 -8.08 -13.05 -14.59
C GLN A 455 -7.69 -11.90 -13.66
N ILE A 456 -6.52 -11.30 -13.86
CA ILE A 456 -6.05 -10.18 -13.03
C ILE A 456 -6.94 -8.95 -13.25
N SER A 457 -7.31 -8.65 -14.51
CA SER A 457 -8.20 -7.52 -14.83
C SER A 457 -9.58 -7.69 -14.21
N GLN A 458 -10.14 -8.90 -14.23
CA GLN A 458 -11.44 -9.17 -13.61
C GLN A 458 -11.37 -9.05 -12.09
N ALA A 459 -10.31 -9.58 -11.46
CA ALA A 459 -10.08 -9.42 -10.03
C ALA A 459 -10.00 -7.93 -9.64
N LEU A 460 -9.25 -7.14 -10.41
CA LEU A 460 -9.07 -5.70 -10.19
C LEU A 460 -10.41 -4.93 -10.31
N LYS A 461 -11.24 -5.26 -11.31
CA LYS A 461 -12.59 -4.72 -11.46
C LYS A 461 -13.52 -5.12 -10.32
N SER A 462 -13.46 -6.38 -9.90
CA SER A 462 -14.28 -6.90 -8.80
C SER A 462 -13.98 -6.16 -7.49
N ILE A 463 -12.71 -5.78 -7.24
CA ILE A 463 -12.37 -4.94 -6.07
C ILE A 463 -12.94 -3.52 -6.22
N ALA A 464 -12.82 -2.90 -7.40
CA ALA A 464 -13.38 -1.57 -7.65
C ALA A 464 -14.91 -1.51 -7.56
N GLU A 465 -15.61 -2.61 -7.87
CA GLU A 465 -17.06 -2.71 -7.72
C GLU A 465 -17.50 -2.62 -6.26
N LEU A 466 -16.66 -3.07 -5.32
CA LEU A 466 -16.90 -3.05 -3.88
C LEU A 466 -16.73 -1.66 -3.26
N VAL A 467 -16.13 -0.70 -3.97
CA VAL A 467 -15.98 0.67 -3.48
C VAL A 467 -17.37 1.34 -3.35
N PRO A 468 -17.69 1.99 -2.21
CA PRO A 468 -18.97 2.68 -2.04
C PRO A 468 -19.22 3.69 -3.17
N ARG A 469 -20.47 3.85 -3.60
CA ARG A 469 -20.81 4.72 -4.75
C ARG A 469 -20.38 6.17 -4.56
N SER A 470 -20.46 6.71 -3.34
CA SER A 470 -19.98 8.06 -2.99
C SER A 470 -18.46 8.23 -3.08
N GLN A 471 -17.70 7.13 -3.09
CA GLN A 471 -16.23 7.09 -3.11
C GLN A 471 -15.68 6.78 -4.51
N LYS A 472 -16.55 6.60 -5.51
CA LYS A 472 -16.11 6.36 -6.90
C LYS A 472 -15.80 7.70 -7.57
N PRO A 473 -14.72 7.80 -8.35
CA PRO A 473 -14.43 8.99 -9.14
C PRO A 473 -15.58 9.22 -10.12
N VAL A 474 -16.11 10.45 -10.13
CA VAL A 474 -17.36 10.82 -10.81
C VAL A 474 -17.13 11.21 -12.27
N PHE A 475 -15.89 11.39 -12.69
CA PHE A 475 -15.58 11.90 -14.03
C PHE A 475 -15.20 10.75 -14.98
N SER A 476 -15.65 10.79 -16.24
CA SER A 476 -15.07 10.03 -17.36
C SER A 476 -15.53 10.70 -18.65
N PHE A 477 -14.60 10.97 -19.55
CA PHE A 477 -14.86 11.63 -20.83
C PHE A 477 -15.79 10.82 -21.76
N PHE A 478 -15.92 9.51 -21.49
CA PHE A 478 -16.73 8.57 -22.26
C PHE A 478 -18.08 8.23 -21.59
N ASP A 479 -18.35 8.69 -20.37
CA ASP A 479 -19.60 8.41 -19.66
C ASP A 479 -20.65 9.50 -19.93
N PHE A 480 -21.20 9.50 -21.15
CA PHE A 480 -22.25 10.42 -21.61
C PHE A 480 -23.61 10.27 -20.87
N GLY A 481 -23.67 9.56 -19.74
CA GLY A 481 -24.93 9.10 -19.13
C GLY A 481 -25.16 9.35 -17.64
N ARG A 482 -24.24 9.98 -16.88
CA ARG A 482 -24.43 10.23 -15.44
C ARG A 482 -24.11 11.67 -15.05
N MET A 483 -25.02 12.60 -15.33
CA MET A 483 -25.01 13.95 -14.77
C MET A 483 -25.66 14.06 -13.36
N ASP A 484 -26.19 12.97 -12.80
CA ASP A 484 -27.14 13.09 -11.68
C ASP A 484 -26.56 12.88 -10.27
N VAL A 485 -25.24 12.75 -10.10
CA VAL A 485 -24.66 12.67 -8.74
C VAL A 485 -23.33 13.43 -8.69
N LEU A 486 -23.41 14.75 -8.55
CA LEU A 486 -22.34 15.49 -7.88
C LEU A 486 -22.29 14.97 -6.43
N PRO A 487 -21.11 14.66 -5.86
CA PRO A 487 -21.01 14.40 -4.44
C PRO A 487 -21.51 15.66 -3.70
N ASP A 488 -22.59 15.54 -2.93
CA ASP A 488 -23.18 16.67 -2.20
C ASP A 488 -22.26 17.27 -1.12
N SER A 489 -21.06 16.73 -0.93
CA SER A 489 -19.98 17.35 -0.15
C SER A 489 -18.62 16.80 -0.58
N HIS A 490 -17.59 17.67 -0.64
CA HIS A 490 -16.19 17.26 -0.73
C HIS A 490 -15.68 16.53 0.54
N ASP A 491 -16.50 16.48 1.60
CA ASP A 491 -16.17 15.98 2.94
C ASP A 491 -16.27 14.45 3.06
N ASP A 492 -16.87 13.78 2.08
CA ASP A 492 -17.13 12.35 2.17
C ASP A 492 -15.94 11.46 1.75
N GLN A 493 -14.94 11.93 0.99
CA GLN A 493 -13.87 11.05 0.51
C GLN A 493 -12.90 10.62 1.62
N THR A 494 -12.83 9.31 1.91
CA THR A 494 -11.82 8.81 2.86
C THR A 494 -10.44 8.81 2.19
N PRO A 495 -9.37 9.28 2.87
CA PRO A 495 -8.01 9.33 2.30
C PRO A 495 -7.48 7.97 1.78
N LEU A 496 -7.83 6.87 2.45
CA LEU A 496 -7.49 5.52 1.98
C LEU A 496 -8.11 5.16 0.63
N TRP A 497 -9.36 5.58 0.35
CA TRP A 497 -9.96 5.35 -0.97
C TRP A 497 -9.26 6.15 -2.07
N HIS A 498 -8.77 7.35 -1.76
CA HIS A 498 -7.93 8.11 -2.69
C HIS A 498 -6.62 7.37 -3.00
N THR A 499 -5.91 6.89 -1.97
CA THR A 499 -4.71 6.05 -2.13
C THR A 499 -4.99 4.79 -2.94
N PHE A 500 -6.13 4.14 -2.66
CA PHE A 500 -6.61 2.97 -3.39
C PHE A 500 -6.74 3.27 -4.89
N TRP A 501 -7.41 4.36 -5.27
CA TRP A 501 -7.64 4.69 -6.68
C TRP A 501 -6.36 4.98 -7.43
N ILE A 502 -5.43 5.75 -6.85
CA ILE A 502 -4.11 5.99 -7.47
C ILE A 502 -3.37 4.67 -7.71
N LEU A 503 -3.35 3.78 -6.70
CA LEU A 503 -2.71 2.47 -6.84
C LEU A 503 -3.44 1.59 -7.87
N TRP A 504 -4.77 1.63 -7.89
CA TRP A 504 -5.62 0.88 -8.83
C TRP A 504 -5.37 1.33 -10.27
N TYR A 505 -5.35 2.63 -10.55
CA TYR A 505 -5.06 3.17 -11.87
C TYR A 505 -3.65 2.84 -12.32
N TYR A 506 -2.66 3.02 -11.44
CA TYR A 506 -1.30 2.60 -11.72
C TYR A 506 -1.22 1.11 -12.08
N THR A 507 -1.93 0.25 -11.33
CA THR A 507 -2.00 -1.20 -11.58
C THR A 507 -2.66 -1.51 -12.91
N SER A 508 -3.80 -0.87 -13.23
CA SER A 508 -4.54 -1.10 -14.49
C SER A 508 -3.74 -0.66 -15.72
N ILE A 509 -3.14 0.53 -15.66
CA ILE A 509 -2.29 1.09 -16.72
C ILE A 509 -1.10 0.16 -16.99
N THR A 510 -0.42 -0.28 -15.93
CA THR A 510 0.77 -1.13 -16.06
C THR A 510 0.46 -2.59 -16.40
N LEU A 511 -0.74 -3.08 -16.07
CA LEU A 511 -1.23 -4.38 -16.52
C LEU A 511 -1.54 -4.39 -18.03
N SER A 512 -2.10 -3.29 -18.52
CA SER A 512 -2.39 -3.08 -19.95
C SER A 512 -1.11 -2.89 -20.76
N HIS A 513 -0.07 -2.34 -20.13
CA HIS A 513 1.22 -2.09 -20.75
C HIS A 513 2.38 -2.65 -19.91
N PRO A 514 2.64 -3.97 -19.95
CA PRO A 514 3.66 -4.59 -19.10
C PRO A 514 5.09 -4.17 -19.48
N ASP A 515 5.30 -3.62 -20.68
CA ASP A 515 6.56 -2.95 -21.01
C ASP A 515 6.78 -1.68 -20.18
N SER A 516 5.73 -1.05 -19.63
CA SER A 516 5.88 0.00 -18.60
C SER A 516 6.33 -0.56 -17.26
N LEU A 517 6.08 -1.85 -16.98
CA LEU A 517 6.67 -2.56 -15.84
C LEU A 517 8.16 -2.86 -16.09
N LEU A 518 8.59 -2.97 -17.36
CA LEU A 518 9.97 -3.24 -17.80
C LEU A 518 10.77 -2.01 -18.23
N VAL A 519 10.13 -0.84 -18.36
CA VAL A 519 10.77 0.49 -18.42
C VAL A 519 11.57 0.77 -17.14
N SER A 520 11.65 -0.17 -16.21
CA SER A 520 12.60 -0.14 -15.11
C SER A 520 13.45 -1.41 -15.00
N GLY A 521 13.51 -2.30 -16.00
CA GLY A 521 14.20 -3.61 -15.96
C GLY A 521 15.69 -3.61 -15.58
N VAL A 522 16.28 -2.45 -15.32
CA VAL A 522 17.53 -2.29 -14.60
C VAL A 522 17.21 -2.27 -13.10
N VAL A 523 17.72 -3.25 -12.37
CA VAL A 523 17.63 -3.22 -10.90
C VAL A 523 18.52 -2.08 -10.43
N GLU A 524 17.92 -1.07 -9.80
CA GLU A 524 18.66 0.07 -9.29
C GLU A 524 18.83 -0.03 -7.77
N SER A 525 20.05 0.15 -7.30
CA SER A 525 20.39 0.02 -5.88
C SER A 525 20.05 1.27 -5.07
N ASN A 526 19.77 2.40 -5.73
CA ASN A 526 19.38 3.66 -5.10
C ASN A 526 18.22 4.33 -5.85
N LEU A 527 17.48 5.19 -5.16
CA LEU A 527 16.31 5.89 -5.69
C LEU A 527 16.64 6.91 -6.80
N PRO A 528 17.72 7.72 -6.74
CA PRO A 528 18.07 8.64 -7.82
C PRO A 528 18.29 7.95 -9.16
N LEU A 529 19.02 6.83 -9.15
CA LEU A 529 19.32 6.07 -10.35
C LEU A 529 18.05 5.41 -10.88
N ALA A 530 17.18 4.90 -10.00
CA ALA A 530 15.84 4.43 -10.37
C ALA A 530 15.00 5.49 -11.08
N ILE A 531 14.99 6.71 -10.56
CA ILE A 531 14.25 7.83 -11.14
C ILE A 531 14.86 8.24 -12.49
N ALA A 532 16.18 8.38 -12.58
CA ALA A 532 16.88 8.73 -13.82
C ALA A 532 16.68 7.66 -14.90
N THR A 533 16.81 6.39 -14.55
CA THR A 533 16.56 5.26 -15.44
C THR A 533 15.11 5.23 -15.91
N ALA A 534 14.14 5.44 -15.03
CA ALA A 534 12.73 5.53 -15.40
C ALA A 534 12.47 6.71 -16.36
N GLY A 535 13.07 7.88 -16.12
CA GLY A 535 12.99 9.04 -17.01
C GLY A 535 13.56 8.76 -18.40
N HIS A 536 14.77 8.18 -18.47
CA HIS A 536 15.37 7.77 -19.74
C HIS A 536 14.52 6.74 -20.48
N LEU A 537 13.96 5.77 -19.78
CA LEU A 537 13.18 4.69 -20.38
C LEU A 537 11.76 5.12 -20.78
N ALA A 538 11.26 6.23 -20.23
CA ALA A 538 10.04 6.89 -20.72
C ALA A 538 10.24 7.53 -22.10
N THR A 539 11.50 7.78 -22.53
CA THR A 539 11.79 8.27 -23.88
C THR A 539 11.62 7.14 -24.91
N PRO A 540 10.77 7.31 -25.95
CA PRO A 540 10.63 6.32 -27.03
C PRO A 540 11.97 6.07 -27.72
N ARG A 541 12.28 4.82 -28.03
CA ARG A 541 13.56 4.45 -28.64
C ARG A 541 13.42 4.47 -30.15
N SER A 542 14.44 5.00 -30.85
CA SER A 542 14.46 5.11 -32.33
C SER A 542 14.50 3.79 -33.10
N LYS A 543 14.38 2.63 -32.45
CA LYS A 543 14.40 1.33 -33.13
C LYS A 543 13.05 1.08 -33.79
N ASP A 544 13.06 1.01 -35.11
CA ASP A 544 11.95 0.52 -35.93
C ASP A 544 11.36 -0.75 -35.30
N LYS A 545 10.09 -0.68 -34.90
CA LYS A 545 9.24 -1.78 -34.39
C LYS A 545 9.25 -2.09 -32.89
N ARG A 546 9.94 -1.34 -32.01
CA ARG A 546 9.89 -1.63 -30.57
C ARG A 546 8.74 -0.92 -29.82
N ASP A 547 8.34 0.26 -30.27
CA ASP A 547 7.30 1.08 -29.64
C ASP A 547 6.06 1.22 -30.55
N ILE A 548 5.56 0.12 -31.13
CA ILE A 548 4.33 0.11 -31.93
C ILE A 548 3.18 -0.31 -31.02
N TYR A 549 2.25 0.60 -30.75
CA TYR A 549 1.05 0.31 -29.95
C TYR A 549 -0.10 -0.07 -30.88
N GLU A 550 -0.86 -1.11 -30.52
CA GLU A 550 -2.17 -1.33 -31.14
C GLU A 550 -3.14 -0.26 -30.63
N ASP A 551 -4.00 0.28 -31.50
CA ASP A 551 -4.97 1.32 -31.14
C ASP A 551 -5.78 0.94 -29.88
N ARG A 552 -6.18 -0.33 -29.77
CA ARG A 552 -6.92 -0.88 -28.62
C ARG A 552 -6.18 -0.70 -27.29
N ASP A 553 -4.87 -0.89 -27.28
CA ASP A 553 -4.07 -0.84 -26.05
C ASP A 553 -3.93 0.62 -25.58
N VAL A 554 -3.80 1.56 -26.52
CA VAL A 554 -3.77 3.01 -26.23
C VAL A 554 -5.08 3.48 -25.63
N PHE A 555 -6.22 3.11 -26.23
CA PHE A 555 -7.55 3.50 -25.71
C PHE A 555 -7.83 2.96 -24.32
N ARG A 556 -7.36 1.75 -24.02
CA ARG A 556 -7.57 1.15 -22.69
C ARG A 556 -6.77 1.88 -21.60
N ILE A 557 -5.55 2.29 -21.91
CA ILE A 557 -4.72 3.05 -20.97
C ILE A 557 -5.28 4.46 -20.80
N LEU A 558 -5.82 5.05 -21.87
CA LEU A 558 -6.27 6.44 -21.89
C LEU A 558 -7.29 6.74 -20.79
N ASN A 559 -8.38 5.97 -20.68
CA ASN A 559 -9.41 6.23 -19.67
C ASN A 559 -8.83 6.21 -18.24
N ASP A 560 -8.02 5.21 -17.91
CA ASP A 560 -7.44 5.08 -16.58
C ASP A 560 -6.36 6.15 -16.32
N LEU A 561 -5.65 6.59 -17.37
CA LEU A 561 -4.68 7.67 -17.31
C LEU A 561 -5.35 9.02 -17.08
N GLU A 562 -6.43 9.34 -17.80
CA GLU A 562 -7.21 10.57 -17.59
C GLU A 562 -7.65 10.68 -16.13
N MET A 563 -8.22 9.60 -15.59
CA MET A 563 -8.66 9.56 -14.19
C MET A 563 -7.52 9.76 -13.20
N ALA A 564 -6.37 9.15 -13.47
CA ALA A 564 -5.21 9.33 -12.63
C ALA A 564 -4.64 10.76 -12.72
N LEU A 565 -4.58 11.37 -13.91
CA LEU A 565 -4.10 12.74 -14.09
C LEU A 565 -5.02 13.76 -13.40
N ASP A 566 -6.34 13.53 -13.42
CA ASP A 566 -7.31 14.34 -12.70
C ASP A 566 -7.14 14.23 -11.19
N LEU A 567 -6.95 13.01 -10.64
CA LEU A 567 -6.64 12.83 -9.22
C LEU A 567 -5.31 13.49 -8.80
N LEU A 568 -4.36 13.59 -9.72
CA LEU A 568 -3.07 14.24 -9.48
C LEU A 568 -3.13 15.76 -9.61
N ASN A 569 -4.14 16.36 -10.24
CA ASN A 569 -4.19 17.78 -10.53
C ASN A 569 -4.52 18.61 -9.27
N PRO A 570 -3.63 19.49 -8.78
CA PRO A 570 -3.78 20.18 -7.49
C PRO A 570 -4.75 21.38 -7.53
N ILE A 571 -5.23 21.77 -8.72
CA ILE A 571 -6.26 22.82 -8.87
C ILE A 571 -7.66 22.18 -8.83
N LYS A 572 -7.84 21.02 -9.47
CA LYS A 572 -9.07 20.21 -9.36
C LYS A 572 -9.14 19.46 -8.03
N SER A 573 -7.98 19.02 -7.57
CA SER A 573 -7.72 18.45 -6.26
C SER A 573 -7.19 19.58 -5.38
N THR A 574 -8.06 20.46 -4.89
CA THR A 574 -7.79 21.21 -3.66
C THR A 574 -7.80 20.24 -2.48
N ALA A 575 -7.00 19.18 -2.61
CA ALA A 575 -6.89 18.11 -1.66
C ALA A 575 -6.51 18.76 -0.33
N PRO A 576 -7.32 18.62 0.74
CA PRO A 576 -6.84 18.98 2.06
C PRO A 576 -5.51 18.27 2.28
N PRO A 577 -4.61 18.79 3.13
CA PRO A 577 -3.36 18.11 3.48
C PRO A 577 -3.54 16.60 3.79
N ALA A 578 -4.73 16.19 4.23
CA ALA A 578 -5.15 14.81 4.44
C ALA A 578 -5.19 13.88 3.21
N LEU A 579 -5.33 14.40 1.99
CA LEU A 579 -5.32 13.59 0.77
C LEU A 579 -3.92 13.47 0.16
N GLU A 580 -2.99 14.39 0.44
CA GLU A 580 -1.60 14.26 -0.01
C GLU A 580 -0.85 13.22 0.84
N ASN A 581 -0.19 12.27 0.18
CA ASN A 581 0.56 11.23 0.88
C ASN A 581 1.73 10.72 0.01
N PRO A 582 2.76 10.08 0.61
CA PRO A 582 3.98 9.69 -0.09
C PRO A 582 3.78 8.77 -1.29
N PHE A 583 2.73 7.93 -1.29
CA PHE A 583 2.48 7.00 -2.40
C PHE A 583 1.99 7.77 -3.63
N ILE A 584 1.15 8.79 -3.44
CA ILE A 584 0.63 9.62 -4.54
C ILE A 584 1.75 10.33 -5.27
N THR A 585 2.72 10.91 -4.55
CA THR A 585 3.83 11.65 -5.16
C THR A 585 4.64 10.74 -6.10
N LEU A 586 5.07 9.56 -5.65
CA LEU A 586 5.92 8.69 -6.46
C LEU A 586 5.15 7.84 -7.49
N LEU A 587 3.98 7.31 -7.14
CA LEU A 587 3.15 6.60 -8.12
C LEU A 587 2.63 7.57 -9.18
N GLY A 588 2.23 8.77 -8.76
CA GLY A 588 1.85 9.86 -9.67
C GLY A 588 2.96 10.21 -10.63
N PHE A 589 4.21 10.32 -10.15
CA PHE A 589 5.36 10.51 -11.03
C PHE A 589 5.48 9.39 -12.07
N LYS A 590 5.33 8.12 -11.66
CA LYS A 590 5.38 6.99 -12.61
C LYS A 590 4.22 6.98 -13.59
N ILE A 591 3.02 7.38 -13.18
CA ILE A 591 1.86 7.55 -14.07
C ILE A 591 2.16 8.64 -15.10
N CYS A 592 2.69 9.79 -14.66
CA CYS A 592 3.09 10.88 -15.54
C CYS A 592 4.17 10.45 -16.55
N LEU A 593 5.11 9.58 -16.19
CA LEU A 593 6.07 9.01 -17.15
C LEU A 593 5.39 8.17 -18.24
N VAL A 594 4.34 7.40 -17.88
CA VAL A 594 3.54 6.66 -18.87
C VAL A 594 2.79 7.62 -19.79
N GLY A 595 2.17 8.66 -19.22
CA GLY A 595 1.50 9.71 -19.99
C GLY A 595 2.45 10.44 -20.94
N TRP A 596 3.65 10.81 -20.47
CA TRP A 596 4.66 11.47 -21.29
C TRP A 596 5.10 10.57 -22.45
N ARG A 597 5.31 9.27 -22.19
CA ARG A 597 5.61 8.30 -23.24
C ARG A 597 4.50 8.24 -24.29
N LEU A 598 3.23 8.20 -23.88
CA LEU A 598 2.09 8.19 -24.80
C LEU A 598 2.05 9.46 -25.66
N VAL A 599 2.22 10.65 -25.07
CA VAL A 599 2.29 11.93 -25.80
C VAL A 599 3.36 11.88 -26.89
N ARG A 600 4.57 11.40 -26.58
CA ARG A 600 5.66 11.34 -27.56
C ARG A 600 5.43 10.32 -28.68
N LEU A 601 4.63 9.29 -28.44
CA LEU A 601 4.31 8.27 -29.44
C LEU A 601 3.18 8.73 -30.37
N THR A 602 2.15 9.37 -29.82
CA THR A 602 0.99 9.82 -30.59
C THR A 602 1.26 11.10 -31.36
N MET A 603 2.14 11.98 -30.85
CA MET A 603 2.43 13.28 -31.48
C MET A 603 2.97 13.16 -32.92
N PRO A 604 4.00 12.35 -33.24
CA PRO A 604 4.48 12.19 -34.62
C PRO A 604 3.44 11.53 -35.55
N ALA A 605 2.63 10.61 -35.01
CA ALA A 605 1.56 9.96 -35.77
C ALA A 605 0.41 10.92 -36.08
N ALA A 606 0.06 11.80 -35.13
CA ALA A 606 -0.90 12.87 -35.31
C ALA A 606 -0.41 13.91 -36.34
N GLN A 607 0.87 14.31 -36.29
CA GLN A 607 1.47 15.24 -37.26
C GLN A 607 1.43 14.70 -38.70
N ARG A 608 1.88 13.46 -38.94
CA ARG A 608 1.83 12.84 -40.28
C ARG A 608 0.43 12.76 -40.87
N SER A 609 -0.58 12.55 -40.02
CA SER A 609 -1.97 12.53 -40.48
C SER A 609 -2.45 13.91 -40.91
N ASN A 610 -2.02 14.96 -40.20
CA ASN A 610 -2.40 16.34 -40.46
C ASN A 610 -1.79 16.83 -41.79
N ASP A 611 -0.53 16.50 -42.03
CA ASP A 611 0.19 16.80 -43.28
C ASP A 611 -0.45 16.10 -44.49
N ASN A 612 -0.92 14.86 -44.32
CA ASN A 612 -1.61 14.11 -45.39
C ASN A 612 -3.02 14.64 -45.70
N SER A 613 -3.71 15.26 -44.73
CA SER A 613 -5.02 15.91 -44.96
C SER A 613 -4.93 17.31 -45.57
N GLY A 614 -3.79 18.00 -45.44
CA GLY A 614 -3.57 19.35 -45.97
C GLY A 614 -3.47 19.45 -47.51
N GLY A 615 -3.46 18.32 -48.23
CA GLY A 615 -3.29 18.28 -49.69
C GLY A 615 -4.58 18.23 -50.54
N MET A 616 -5.76 18.07 -49.93
CA MET A 616 -7.04 18.06 -50.67
C MET A 616 -7.94 19.20 -50.21
N MET A 617 -7.78 20.36 -50.85
CA MET A 617 -8.81 21.40 -50.84
C MET A 617 -10.02 20.92 -51.64
N LEU A 618 -11.18 20.94 -50.97
CA LEU A 618 -12.57 20.89 -51.45
C LEU A 618 -13.34 19.62 -51.04
N GLY A 619 -14.27 19.80 -50.10
CA GLY A 619 -15.34 18.86 -49.84
C GLY A 619 -15.83 18.94 -48.40
N ASN A 620 -16.89 19.72 -48.19
CA ASN A 620 -17.61 19.88 -46.92
C ASN A 620 -18.11 18.49 -46.43
N SER A 621 -17.34 17.83 -45.59
CA SER A 621 -17.71 16.56 -44.97
C SER A 621 -17.13 16.53 -43.57
N ASN A 622 -18.00 16.76 -42.58
CA ASN A 622 -17.80 16.56 -41.13
C ASN A 622 -17.46 15.10 -40.74
N ASN A 623 -16.86 14.33 -41.64
CA ASN A 623 -16.39 12.97 -41.41
C ASN A 623 -14.87 12.91 -41.62
N GLY A 624 -14.14 13.83 -40.98
CA GLY A 624 -12.71 13.68 -40.79
C GLY A 624 -12.47 12.35 -40.09
N ARG A 625 -11.92 11.37 -40.81
CA ARG A 625 -11.61 10.04 -40.28
C ARG A 625 -10.86 10.22 -38.96
N SER A 626 -11.49 9.83 -37.85
CA SER A 626 -10.96 9.95 -36.49
C SER A 626 -9.57 9.32 -36.43
N ASN A 627 -8.52 10.13 -36.37
CA ASN A 627 -7.18 9.61 -36.12
C ASN A 627 -7.10 9.23 -34.63
N PRO A 628 -6.93 7.95 -34.27
CA PRO A 628 -6.81 7.51 -32.87
C PRO A 628 -5.70 8.25 -32.12
N SER A 629 -4.55 8.48 -32.77
CA SER A 629 -3.42 9.19 -32.16
C SER A 629 -3.74 10.66 -31.87
N ARG A 630 -4.52 11.31 -32.74
CA ARG A 630 -4.95 12.69 -32.53
C ARG A 630 -5.94 12.78 -31.37
N PHE A 631 -6.94 11.90 -31.36
CA PHE A 631 -7.91 11.81 -30.26
C PHE A 631 -7.24 11.60 -28.90
N VAL A 632 -6.33 10.63 -28.80
CA VAL A 632 -5.59 10.34 -27.56
C VAL A 632 -4.80 11.56 -27.09
N LEU A 633 -4.14 12.26 -28.02
CA LEU A 633 -3.38 13.46 -27.69
C LEU A 633 -4.29 14.59 -27.22
N ASP A 634 -5.39 14.85 -27.92
CA ASP A 634 -6.36 15.89 -27.55
C ASP A 634 -6.97 15.62 -26.17
N ALA A 635 -7.29 14.35 -25.87
CA ALA A 635 -7.81 13.93 -24.57
C ALA A 635 -6.81 14.15 -23.42
N ILE A 636 -5.53 13.76 -23.60
CA ILE A 636 -4.48 14.02 -22.59
C ILE A 636 -4.26 15.53 -22.40
N MET A 637 -4.25 16.30 -23.49
CA MET A 637 -4.09 17.76 -23.42
C MET A 637 -5.28 18.44 -22.73
N ALA A 638 -6.50 17.90 -22.87
CA ALA A 638 -7.68 18.39 -22.17
C ALA A 638 -7.57 18.22 -20.64
N CYS A 639 -7.01 17.11 -20.15
CA CYS A 639 -6.74 16.92 -18.71
C CYS A 639 -5.71 17.91 -18.16
N VAL A 640 -4.72 18.27 -18.98
CA VAL A 640 -3.60 19.15 -18.62
C VAL A 640 -3.98 20.64 -18.67
N GLY A 641 -4.94 21.03 -19.51
CA GLY A 641 -5.43 22.41 -19.63
C GLY A 641 -4.46 23.34 -20.37
N THR A 642 -4.78 24.65 -20.41
CA THR A 642 -3.97 25.61 -21.16
C THR A 642 -2.86 26.31 -20.38
N GLY A 643 -2.86 26.14 -19.06
CA GLY A 643 -1.91 26.77 -18.14
C GLY A 643 -2.31 28.18 -17.68
N GLY A 644 -3.56 28.60 -17.94
CA GLY A 644 -4.13 29.84 -17.39
C GLY A 644 -4.91 29.58 -16.10
N ASP A 645 -4.91 30.56 -15.19
CA ASP A 645 -5.60 30.48 -13.89
C ASP A 645 -7.16 30.41 -14.02
N ASP A 646 -7.72 30.65 -15.22
CA ASP A 646 -9.17 30.67 -15.48
C ASP A 646 -9.77 29.32 -15.94
N ASP A 647 -8.97 28.24 -16.05
CA ASP A 647 -9.41 26.95 -16.63
C ASP A 647 -10.20 26.05 -15.65
N ALA A 648 -10.61 26.57 -14.49
CA ALA A 648 -11.16 25.77 -13.38
C ALA A 648 -12.64 25.38 -13.50
N GLU A 649 -13.40 25.93 -14.44
CA GLU A 649 -14.86 25.71 -14.47
C GLU A 649 -15.35 24.96 -15.71
N ASN A 650 -15.75 23.70 -15.45
CA ASN A 650 -16.67 22.84 -16.20
C ASN A 650 -16.10 21.88 -17.26
N ALA A 651 -16.66 20.66 -17.25
CA ALA A 651 -16.55 19.66 -18.32
C ALA A 651 -16.91 20.22 -19.71
N ALA A 652 -17.76 21.25 -19.76
CA ALA A 652 -18.11 21.99 -20.97
C ALA A 652 -16.93 22.79 -21.55
N ALA A 653 -16.04 23.33 -20.71
CA ALA A 653 -14.80 23.97 -21.15
C ALA A 653 -13.83 22.92 -21.72
N ALA A 654 -13.70 21.75 -21.09
CA ALA A 654 -12.88 20.65 -21.61
C ALA A 654 -13.39 20.11 -22.97
N LEU A 655 -14.71 20.02 -23.15
CA LEU A 655 -15.34 19.70 -24.45
C LEU A 655 -15.11 20.80 -25.49
N ALA A 656 -15.18 22.08 -25.11
CA ALA A 656 -14.84 23.21 -25.98
C ALA A 656 -13.33 23.27 -26.33
N MET A 657 -12.47 22.66 -25.51
CA MET A 657 -11.02 22.54 -25.78
C MET A 657 -10.70 21.45 -26.81
N LEU A 658 -11.53 20.41 -26.96
CA LEU A 658 -11.39 19.44 -28.06
C LEU A 658 -11.61 20.09 -29.43
N ASP A 659 -12.45 21.13 -29.49
CA ASP A 659 -12.70 21.91 -30.71
C ASP A 659 -11.58 22.93 -31.00
N ARG A 660 -10.66 23.18 -30.06
CA ARG A 660 -9.51 24.07 -30.28
C ARG A 660 -8.36 23.29 -30.92
N PRO A 661 -7.68 23.87 -31.93
CA PRO A 661 -6.54 23.22 -32.54
C PRO A 661 -5.40 23.11 -31.52
N VAL A 662 -5.16 21.90 -31.00
CA VAL A 662 -3.95 21.59 -30.22
C VAL A 662 -2.74 21.84 -31.11
N ASP A 663 -1.83 22.71 -30.66
CA ASP A 663 -0.50 22.86 -31.23
C ASP A 663 0.28 21.55 -31.02
N LEU A 664 0.27 20.74 -32.07
CA LEU A 664 0.92 19.43 -32.10
C LEU A 664 2.41 19.54 -31.83
N ALA A 665 3.07 20.62 -32.24
CA ALA A 665 4.51 20.78 -32.08
C ALA A 665 4.90 21.05 -30.63
N ARG A 666 3.98 21.59 -29.82
CA ARG A 666 4.24 21.97 -28.42
C ARG A 666 3.61 21.03 -27.39
N SER A 667 2.89 19.99 -27.82
CA SER A 667 2.14 19.09 -26.90
C SER A 667 3.04 18.42 -25.84
N GLU A 668 4.25 17.99 -26.23
CA GLU A 668 5.23 17.44 -25.28
C GLU A 668 5.69 18.48 -24.24
N VAL A 669 6.00 19.71 -24.69
CA VAL A 669 6.43 20.80 -23.81
C VAL A 669 5.32 21.14 -22.81
N ARG A 670 4.06 21.23 -23.25
CA ARG A 670 2.92 21.53 -22.38
C ARG A 670 2.71 20.46 -21.32
N PHE A 671 2.80 19.19 -21.70
CA PHE A 671 2.68 18.08 -20.76
C PHE A 671 3.75 18.15 -19.66
N LEU A 672 5.00 18.41 -20.05
CA LEU A 672 6.12 18.55 -19.11
C LEU A 672 6.01 19.81 -18.24
N GLU A 673 5.53 20.94 -18.78
CA GLU A 673 5.24 22.17 -18.01
C GLU A 673 4.20 21.90 -16.93
N TRP A 674 3.13 21.18 -17.27
CA TRP A 674 2.10 20.78 -16.30
C TRP A 674 2.63 19.83 -15.24
N ILE A 675 3.44 18.83 -15.61
CA ILE A 675 4.09 17.95 -14.63
C ILE A 675 4.90 18.79 -13.64
N VAL A 676 5.78 19.66 -14.13
CA VAL A 676 6.63 20.51 -13.27
C VAL A 676 5.75 21.40 -12.38
N ALA A 677 4.75 22.06 -12.93
CA ALA A 677 3.86 22.94 -12.16
C ALA A 677 3.06 22.17 -11.10
N ASN A 678 2.57 20.98 -11.42
CA ASN A 678 1.83 20.13 -10.48
C ASN A 678 2.72 19.70 -9.31
N PHE A 679 3.89 19.13 -9.63
CA PHE A 679 4.79 18.59 -8.61
C PHE A 679 5.51 19.66 -7.78
N THR A 680 5.77 20.85 -8.32
CA THR A 680 6.37 21.95 -7.55
C THR A 680 5.40 22.63 -6.59
N LYS A 681 4.08 22.56 -6.85
CA LYS A 681 3.04 23.07 -5.95
C LYS A 681 2.84 22.19 -4.70
N ARG A 682 3.32 20.95 -4.70
CA ARG A 682 3.17 20.00 -3.59
C ARG A 682 4.18 20.32 -2.48
N THR A 683 3.67 20.74 -1.33
CA THR A 683 4.46 21.07 -0.15
C THR A 683 4.59 19.89 0.81
N THR A 684 3.59 19.01 0.84
CA THR A 684 3.56 17.82 1.69
C THR A 684 4.19 16.63 0.96
N TRP A 685 5.21 16.01 1.57
CA TRP A 685 6.09 15.02 0.91
C TRP A 685 6.66 15.54 -0.42
N PRO A 686 7.51 16.59 -0.35
CA PRO A 686 7.98 17.30 -1.53
C PRO A 686 8.72 16.37 -2.48
N VAL A 687 8.64 16.72 -3.75
CA VAL A 687 9.35 16.01 -4.79
C VAL A 687 10.85 16.10 -4.55
N GLY A 688 11.47 14.95 -4.31
CA GLY A 688 12.92 14.87 -4.11
C GLY A 688 13.68 15.52 -5.27
N SER A 689 14.85 16.07 -4.96
CA SER A 689 15.69 16.80 -5.91
C SER A 689 15.92 16.04 -7.23
N TRP A 690 15.97 14.72 -7.19
CA TRP A 690 16.17 13.85 -8.35
C TRP A 690 14.98 13.84 -9.33
N VAL A 691 13.76 13.77 -8.81
CA VAL A 691 12.56 13.78 -9.65
C VAL A 691 12.41 15.15 -10.31
N ALA A 692 12.62 16.23 -9.54
CA ALA A 692 12.64 17.59 -10.08
C ALA A 692 13.71 17.78 -11.16
N ALA A 693 14.93 17.26 -10.93
CA ALA A 693 16.02 17.31 -11.91
C ALA A 693 15.65 16.60 -13.22
N VAL A 694 15.10 15.38 -13.16
CA VAL A 694 14.68 14.63 -14.35
C VAL A 694 13.58 15.39 -15.12
N MET A 695 12.60 15.95 -14.44
CA MET A 695 11.53 16.72 -15.08
C MET A 695 12.07 18.00 -15.74
N HIS A 696 12.91 18.76 -15.03
CA HIS A 696 13.48 20.02 -15.53
C HIS A 696 14.41 19.80 -16.72
N GLU A 697 15.29 18.79 -16.65
CA GLU A 697 16.18 18.44 -17.76
C GLU A 697 15.38 17.97 -18.99
N SER A 698 14.34 17.17 -18.77
CA SER A 698 13.45 16.71 -19.85
C SER A 698 12.69 17.86 -20.50
N LEU A 699 12.18 18.81 -19.70
CA LEU A 699 11.50 20.00 -20.19
C LEU A 699 12.45 20.91 -20.99
N ALA A 700 13.68 21.13 -20.51
CA ALA A 700 14.69 21.90 -21.21
C ALA A 700 15.00 21.29 -22.59
N LYS A 701 15.26 19.97 -22.65
CA LYS A 701 15.49 19.23 -23.89
C LYS A 701 14.31 19.34 -24.86
N ALA A 702 13.08 19.21 -24.36
CA ALA A 702 11.89 19.37 -25.20
C ALA A 702 11.78 20.79 -25.76
N ARG A 703 12.01 21.83 -24.94
CA ARG A 703 12.01 23.23 -25.40
C ARG A 703 13.06 23.48 -26.48
N GLU A 704 14.27 22.94 -26.33
CA GLU A 704 15.32 23.04 -27.36
C GLU A 704 14.93 22.32 -28.65
N ALA A 705 14.32 21.14 -28.56
CA ALA A 705 13.92 20.35 -29.73
C ALA A 705 12.82 21.02 -30.56
N TYR A 706 11.93 21.80 -29.92
CA TYR A 706 10.78 22.45 -30.55
C TYR A 706 10.89 23.98 -30.65
N ALA A 707 11.99 24.57 -30.17
CA ALA A 707 12.36 25.95 -30.49
C ALA A 707 12.81 25.97 -31.95
N ALA A 708 11.90 26.30 -32.87
CA ALA A 708 12.24 26.43 -34.29
C ALA A 708 13.50 27.29 -34.49
N PRO A 709 14.38 26.99 -35.47
CA PRO A 709 15.40 27.94 -35.87
C PRO A 709 14.66 29.19 -36.37
N MET A 710 14.96 30.34 -35.78
CA MET A 710 14.63 31.61 -36.41
C MET A 710 15.29 31.58 -37.80
N SER A 711 14.48 31.43 -38.84
CA SER A 711 14.92 31.62 -40.21
C SER A 711 15.45 33.04 -40.36
N GLU A 712 16.72 33.18 -40.74
CA GLU A 712 17.30 34.41 -41.27
C GLU A 712 16.57 34.88 -42.54
#